data_AF-A0A2V7C0V5-F1
#
_entry.id   AF-A0A2V7C0V5-F1
#
_cell.length_a   1.000
_cell.length_b   1.000
_cell.length_c   1.000
_cell.angle_alpha   90.00
_cell.angle_beta   90.00
_cell.angle_gamma   90.00
#
_symmetry.space_group_name_H-M   'P 1'
#
loop_
_entity.id
_entity.type
_entity.pdbx_description
1 polymer ?
#
loop_
_entity_poly.entity_id
_entity_poly.type
_entity_poly.pdbx_seq_one_letter_code
_entity_poly.pdbx_strand_id
1 'polypeptide(L)'
;MTQTSAPDLHTPLQFIKGVGPHRAGQLERKGLRTVEDALHFVPLRHEDRTRLTPFRSLVPGGAATCSGVVVGVSPPPPGRSRLPFTVMLRDPSGYATASWFGWRYLARVLKRGQRLVLHGRVARYKGATVLQQPDYEIVENDEDERLHTGRLVPVYSLTEGLPQRALRSLMWRLVDTFASTLPEVLPDGVRQRRGLVGLAQAIREAHFPETDDALAAARHRIAFDEGLLLQLGLAILRSRVARARGVAMNPRGDLVARLRAALPWKLTGAQERVWDEIRRDMAAPYPMHRLLQGDVGSGKTIVAALAVLTAVESGHQAAVMAPTEILAEQHFMTFRQLLEPLGVPVTLLTSSLKPRERAARRAALAGGEIGCAVGTHALVQEAVEFRRLGLVVVDEQHRFGVEQRARLRGKGEHPDLLVMTATPIPRTLALTIYGDLDVSVLDELPPGRRAVVTVARLESKRRAIYKFLREQVAGGRQIYVVYPLVEESEALDLKAATDMARQLADEVFPDLTVGLLHGRLGFEDKDAIMRRFKAGEIHVLVSTTVIEVGIDVPNASVMLIEHAERFGLSQLHQLRGRVGRGEWKSYCILLTAGRLGEEAQGRIDAMTATNDGFKIAEADLELRGPGEFFGTRQSGLPEFRVVDLLRHASLLEDARREASAIVARDPELSDPAHRPLRQALLTRWRGKLALATAG
;
A
#
# COMPACT_ATOMS: atom_id res chain seq x y z
N MET A 1 2.54 -3.17 -55.86
CA MET A 1 3.53 -3.94 -55.09
C MET A 1 4.00 -3.05 -53.93
N THR A 2 3.32 -3.13 -52.79
CA THR A 2 3.72 -2.45 -51.56
C THR A 2 4.88 -3.24 -50.96
N GLN A 3 6.09 -2.64 -50.93
CA GLN A 3 7.23 -3.19 -50.21
C GLN A 3 6.81 -3.40 -48.74
N THR A 4 6.62 -4.66 -48.35
CA THR A 4 6.39 -5.01 -46.95
C THR A 4 7.75 -4.99 -46.28
N SER A 5 8.08 -3.88 -45.62
CA SER A 5 9.26 -3.80 -44.75
C SER A 5 9.24 -4.98 -43.77
N ALA A 6 10.41 -5.56 -43.47
CA ALA A 6 10.50 -6.60 -42.47
C ALA A 6 9.87 -6.11 -41.15
N PRO A 7 9.08 -6.94 -40.45
CA PRO A 7 8.46 -6.55 -39.20
C PRO A 7 9.55 -6.16 -38.17
N ASP A 8 9.24 -5.15 -37.37
CA ASP A 8 10.11 -4.57 -36.33
C ASP A 8 9.40 -4.57 -34.96
N LEU A 9 10.03 -4.00 -33.93
CA LEU A 9 9.49 -3.94 -32.57
C LEU A 9 8.19 -3.13 -32.46
N HIS A 10 8.00 -2.13 -33.34
CA HIS A 10 6.82 -1.26 -33.34
C HIS A 10 5.68 -1.80 -34.20
N THR A 11 5.91 -2.91 -34.91
CA THR A 11 4.91 -3.54 -35.77
C THR A 11 3.68 -3.96 -34.94
N PRO A 12 2.47 -3.53 -35.34
CA PRO A 12 1.25 -3.96 -34.68
C PRO A 12 1.07 -5.48 -34.72
N LEU A 13 0.64 -6.08 -33.60
CA LEU A 13 0.51 -7.53 -33.46
C LEU A 13 -0.42 -8.14 -34.51
N GLN A 14 -1.40 -7.40 -35.03
CA GLN A 14 -2.30 -7.86 -36.09
C GLN A 14 -1.59 -8.27 -37.41
N PHE A 15 -0.35 -7.80 -37.63
CA PHE A 15 0.45 -8.14 -38.81
C PHE A 15 1.40 -9.32 -38.55
N ILE A 16 1.43 -9.84 -37.33
CA ILE A 16 2.22 -11.01 -36.97
C ILE A 16 1.48 -12.29 -37.35
N LYS A 17 2.20 -13.22 -37.97
CA LYS A 17 1.68 -14.52 -38.38
C LYS A 17 1.00 -15.24 -37.21
N GLY A 18 -0.29 -15.52 -37.36
CA GLY A 18 -1.11 -16.21 -36.35
C GLY A 18 -1.93 -15.27 -35.44
N VAL A 19 -1.85 -13.96 -35.64
CA VAL A 19 -2.66 -12.95 -34.94
C VAL A 19 -3.53 -12.23 -35.98
N GLY A 20 -4.73 -12.77 -36.24
CA GLY A 20 -5.74 -12.07 -37.05
C GLY A 20 -6.46 -10.96 -36.26
N PRO A 21 -7.35 -10.16 -36.90
CA PRO A 21 -8.04 -9.03 -36.29
C PRO A 21 -8.77 -9.38 -34.98
N HIS A 22 -9.37 -10.58 -34.92
CA HIS A 22 -10.06 -11.07 -33.72
C HIS A 22 -9.10 -11.27 -32.53
N ARG A 23 -7.95 -11.91 -32.76
CA ARG A 23 -6.93 -12.12 -31.72
C ARG A 23 -6.23 -10.83 -31.34
N ALA A 24 -6.01 -9.93 -32.30
CA ALA A 24 -5.47 -8.59 -32.02
C ALA A 24 -6.38 -7.83 -31.03
N GLY A 25 -7.71 -7.85 -31.24
CA GLY A 25 -8.66 -7.25 -30.29
C GLY A 25 -8.64 -7.90 -28.90
N GLN A 26 -8.39 -9.20 -28.79
CA GLN A 26 -8.23 -9.89 -27.48
C GLN A 26 -6.93 -9.50 -26.77
N LEU A 27 -5.83 -9.35 -27.51
CA LEU A 27 -4.52 -8.93 -26.99
C LEU A 27 -4.51 -7.46 -26.59
N GLU A 28 -5.20 -6.60 -27.36
CA GLU A 28 -5.30 -5.18 -27.06
C GLU A 28 -6.04 -4.90 -25.74
N ARG A 29 -7.01 -5.74 -25.34
CA ARG A 29 -7.64 -5.66 -24.01
C ARG A 29 -6.66 -5.85 -22.85
N LYS A 30 -5.49 -6.43 -23.10
CA LYS A 30 -4.37 -6.56 -22.15
C LYS A 30 -3.29 -5.50 -22.37
N GLY A 31 -3.56 -4.50 -23.19
CA GLY A 31 -2.60 -3.45 -23.55
C GLY A 31 -1.51 -3.92 -24.53
N LEU A 32 -1.68 -5.07 -25.18
CA LEU A 32 -0.70 -5.62 -26.12
C LEU A 32 -1.04 -5.18 -27.54
N ARG A 33 -0.34 -4.15 -28.06
CA ARG A 33 -0.58 -3.60 -29.39
C ARG A 33 0.57 -3.89 -30.34
N THR A 34 1.80 -3.82 -29.88
CA THR A 34 3.03 -4.00 -30.68
C THR A 34 3.79 -5.26 -30.30
N VAL A 35 4.79 -5.63 -31.12
CA VAL A 35 5.75 -6.69 -30.79
C VAL A 35 6.49 -6.38 -29.48
N GLU A 36 6.91 -5.14 -29.29
CA GLU A 36 7.55 -4.67 -28.05
C GLU A 36 6.66 -4.89 -26.82
N ASP A 37 5.37 -4.55 -26.91
CA ASP A 37 4.42 -4.76 -25.80
C ASP A 37 4.34 -6.25 -25.42
N ALA A 38 4.30 -7.13 -26.42
CA ALA A 38 4.24 -8.57 -26.22
C ALA A 38 5.54 -9.15 -25.63
N LEU A 39 6.71 -8.67 -26.07
CA LEU A 39 8.01 -9.09 -25.51
C LEU A 39 8.16 -8.73 -24.03
N HIS A 40 7.54 -7.64 -23.58
CA HIS A 40 7.56 -7.29 -22.17
C HIS A 40 6.38 -7.87 -21.39
N PHE A 41 5.47 -8.62 -22.02
CA PHE A 41 4.36 -9.29 -21.35
C PHE A 41 4.80 -10.61 -20.72
N VAL A 42 5.55 -10.48 -19.63
CA VAL A 42 6.16 -11.60 -18.93
C VAL A 42 5.13 -12.53 -18.25
N PRO A 43 5.45 -13.83 -18.09
CA PRO A 43 4.60 -14.80 -17.40
C PRO A 43 4.43 -14.51 -15.91
N LEU A 44 3.23 -14.75 -15.37
CA LEU A 44 2.92 -14.64 -13.94
C LEU A 44 3.74 -15.65 -13.12
N ARG A 45 3.79 -16.88 -13.62
CA ARG A 45 4.53 -17.99 -13.00
C ARG A 45 5.04 -18.94 -14.07
N HIS A 46 5.98 -19.77 -13.65
CA HIS A 46 6.44 -20.92 -14.42
C HIS A 46 5.97 -22.17 -13.71
N GLU A 47 5.41 -23.10 -14.47
CA GLU A 47 5.08 -24.43 -13.98
C GLU A 47 6.22 -25.36 -14.33
N ASP A 48 6.77 -26.04 -13.32
CA ASP A 48 7.79 -27.05 -13.56
C ASP A 48 7.16 -28.26 -14.25
N ARG A 49 7.38 -28.35 -15.57
CA ARG A 49 7.02 -29.49 -16.40
C ARG A 49 8.28 -30.17 -16.97
N THR A 50 9.43 -29.98 -16.33
CA THR A 50 10.71 -30.59 -16.72
C THR A 50 10.70 -32.09 -16.55
N ARG A 51 10.02 -32.59 -15.50
CA ARG A 51 9.97 -34.02 -15.16
C ARG A 51 8.59 -34.60 -15.43
N LEU A 52 8.53 -35.53 -16.39
CA LEU A 52 7.36 -36.38 -16.57
C LEU A 52 7.35 -37.45 -15.48
N THR A 53 6.35 -37.38 -14.61
CA THR A 53 6.12 -38.38 -13.56
C THR A 53 5.47 -39.61 -14.19
N PRO A 54 6.07 -40.81 -14.09
CA PRO A 54 5.43 -42.04 -14.53
C PRO A 54 4.10 -42.26 -13.80
N PHE A 55 3.09 -42.81 -14.48
CA PHE A 55 1.76 -43.01 -13.88
C PHE A 55 1.79 -43.81 -12.57
N ARG A 56 2.67 -44.80 -12.43
CA ARG A 56 2.82 -45.57 -11.18
C ARG A 56 3.33 -44.75 -9.99
N SER A 57 4.02 -43.65 -10.26
CA SER A 57 4.69 -42.79 -9.27
C SER A 57 3.85 -41.57 -8.89
N LEU A 58 2.63 -41.46 -9.40
CA LEU A 58 1.71 -40.37 -9.08
C LEU A 58 1.24 -40.47 -7.62
N VAL A 59 1.58 -39.46 -6.82
CA VAL A 59 1.20 -39.36 -5.41
C VAL A 59 -0.04 -38.48 -5.25
N PRO A 60 -1.14 -38.98 -4.63
CA PRO A 60 -2.32 -38.16 -4.35
C PRO A 60 -2.00 -36.96 -3.46
N GLY A 61 -2.63 -35.82 -3.73
CA GLY A 61 -2.53 -34.60 -2.92
C GLY A 61 -1.70 -33.49 -3.56
N GLY A 62 -0.81 -33.81 -4.50
CA GLY A 62 0.02 -32.85 -5.24
C GLY A 62 -0.43 -32.64 -6.69
N ALA A 63 0.19 -31.67 -7.37
CA ALA A 63 0.13 -31.55 -8.83
C ALA A 63 1.25 -32.38 -9.46
N ALA A 64 0.99 -33.00 -10.61
CA ALA A 64 1.98 -33.76 -11.35
C ALA A 64 1.82 -33.54 -12.85
N THR A 65 2.94 -33.61 -13.57
CA THR A 65 2.99 -33.64 -15.04
C THR A 65 3.27 -35.06 -15.49
N CYS A 66 2.48 -35.61 -16.39
CA CYS A 66 2.62 -36.98 -16.88
C CYS A 66 2.23 -37.10 -18.35
N SER A 67 2.84 -38.02 -19.08
CA SER A 67 2.61 -38.25 -20.52
C SER A 67 2.13 -39.68 -20.76
N GLY A 68 1.13 -39.87 -21.63
CA GLY A 68 0.66 -41.19 -22.00
C GLY A 68 -0.23 -41.19 -23.23
N VAL A 69 -0.48 -42.38 -23.76
CA VAL A 69 -1.35 -42.58 -24.94
C VAL A 69 -2.77 -42.87 -24.48
N VAL A 70 -3.75 -42.23 -25.11
CA VAL A 70 -5.17 -42.44 -24.83
C VAL A 70 -5.58 -43.85 -25.25
N VAL A 71 -5.93 -44.67 -24.26
CA VAL A 71 -6.41 -46.05 -24.47
C VAL A 71 -7.93 -46.16 -24.30
N GLY A 72 -8.58 -45.19 -23.66
CA GLY A 72 -10.02 -45.20 -23.46
C GLY A 72 -10.58 -43.80 -23.29
N VAL A 73 -11.77 -43.56 -23.85
CA VAL A 73 -12.52 -42.32 -23.69
C VAL A 73 -13.95 -42.71 -23.29
N SER A 74 -14.40 -42.22 -22.15
CA SER A 74 -15.70 -42.60 -21.56
C SER A 74 -16.49 -41.34 -21.18
N PRO A 75 -17.47 -40.94 -22.02
CA PRO A 75 -18.37 -39.85 -21.68
C PRO A 75 -19.36 -40.26 -20.58
N PRO A 76 -19.96 -39.27 -19.90
CA PRO A 76 -21.00 -39.53 -18.90
C PRO A 76 -22.19 -40.28 -19.53
N PRO A 77 -22.78 -41.25 -18.81
CA PRO A 77 -23.95 -41.98 -19.30
C PRO A 77 -25.13 -41.04 -19.63
N PRO A 78 -25.98 -41.40 -20.61
CA PRO A 78 -27.20 -40.67 -20.91
C PRO A 78 -28.03 -40.42 -19.64
N GLY A 79 -28.50 -39.19 -19.44
CA GLY A 79 -29.27 -38.80 -18.25
C GLY A 79 -28.46 -38.52 -16.97
N ARG A 80 -27.15 -38.79 -16.95
CA ARG A 80 -26.26 -38.50 -15.80
C ARG A 80 -25.17 -37.49 -16.13
N SER A 81 -25.58 -36.31 -16.63
CA SER A 81 -24.69 -35.23 -17.07
C SER A 81 -23.79 -34.64 -15.97
N ARG A 82 -24.09 -34.91 -14.70
CA ARG A 82 -23.30 -34.50 -13.53
C ARG A 82 -22.06 -35.38 -13.27
N LEU A 83 -21.94 -36.54 -13.94
CA LEU A 83 -20.73 -37.36 -13.85
C LEU A 83 -19.61 -36.79 -14.74
N PRO A 84 -18.34 -36.99 -14.40
CA PRO A 84 -17.22 -36.49 -15.20
C PRO A 84 -17.01 -37.35 -16.45
N PHE A 85 -16.54 -36.71 -17.51
CA PHE A 85 -15.94 -37.39 -18.66
C PHE A 85 -14.56 -37.89 -18.26
N THR A 86 -14.26 -39.14 -18.60
CA THR A 86 -13.01 -39.78 -18.20
C THR A 86 -12.22 -40.25 -19.41
N VAL A 87 -10.90 -40.07 -19.36
CA VAL A 87 -9.96 -40.54 -20.36
C VAL A 87 -8.93 -41.41 -19.65
N MET A 88 -8.80 -42.65 -20.11
CA MET A 88 -7.79 -43.57 -19.61
C MET A 88 -6.55 -43.48 -20.49
N LEU A 89 -5.42 -43.29 -19.85
CA LEU A 89 -4.11 -43.15 -20.48
C LEU A 89 -3.19 -44.27 -20.04
N ARG A 90 -2.29 -44.67 -20.95
CA ARG A 90 -1.25 -45.65 -20.70
C ARG A 90 0.13 -45.08 -20.98
N ASP A 91 1.06 -45.32 -20.07
CA ASP A 91 2.50 -45.11 -20.24
C ASP A 91 3.22 -46.46 -20.03
N PRO A 92 4.56 -46.53 -20.16
CA PRO A 92 5.29 -47.77 -19.88
C PRO A 92 5.19 -48.26 -18.43
N SER A 93 4.78 -47.39 -17.49
CA SER A 93 4.74 -47.67 -16.06
C SER A 93 3.38 -48.17 -15.57
N GLY A 94 2.28 -47.88 -16.29
CA GLY A 94 0.94 -48.31 -15.95
C GLY A 94 -0.16 -47.51 -16.62
N TYR A 95 -1.27 -47.34 -15.88
CA TYR A 95 -2.45 -46.62 -16.33
C TYR A 95 -2.81 -45.50 -15.36
N ALA A 96 -3.28 -44.39 -15.90
CA ALA A 96 -3.90 -43.31 -15.13
C ALA A 96 -5.22 -42.88 -15.77
N THR A 97 -6.13 -42.34 -14.98
CA THR A 97 -7.37 -41.76 -15.50
C THR A 97 -7.34 -40.24 -15.33
N ALA A 98 -7.74 -39.52 -16.35
CA ALA A 98 -7.98 -38.08 -16.28
C ALA A 98 -9.48 -37.81 -16.36
N SER A 99 -9.97 -36.83 -15.61
CA SER A 99 -11.39 -36.55 -15.48
C SER A 99 -11.72 -35.08 -15.63
N TRP A 100 -12.78 -34.76 -16.37
CA TRP A 100 -13.24 -33.38 -16.60
C TRP A 100 -14.75 -33.24 -16.45
N PHE A 101 -15.18 -32.11 -15.89
CA PHE A 101 -16.55 -31.60 -15.97
C PHE A 101 -16.63 -30.62 -17.17
N GLY A 102 -17.74 -30.60 -17.92
CA GLY A 102 -17.86 -29.74 -19.11
C GLY A 102 -17.31 -30.34 -20.42
N TRP A 103 -17.68 -31.59 -20.72
CA TRP A 103 -16.97 -32.49 -21.63
C TRP A 103 -17.34 -32.46 -23.12
N ARG A 104 -18.38 -31.71 -23.52
CA ARG A 104 -18.93 -31.76 -24.89
C ARG A 104 -17.91 -31.37 -25.99
N TYR A 105 -16.94 -30.54 -25.64
CA TYR A 105 -15.80 -30.21 -26.51
C TYR A 105 -14.74 -31.31 -26.46
N LEU A 106 -14.34 -31.74 -25.26
CA LEU A 106 -13.28 -32.74 -25.05
C LEU A 106 -13.57 -34.08 -25.73
N ALA A 107 -14.82 -34.54 -25.72
CA ALA A 107 -15.21 -35.78 -26.41
C ALA A 107 -15.03 -35.73 -27.94
N ARG A 108 -14.97 -34.52 -28.53
CA ARG A 108 -14.69 -34.35 -29.97
C ARG A 108 -13.18 -34.28 -30.26
N VAL A 109 -12.42 -33.76 -29.31
CA VAL A 109 -10.99 -33.45 -29.48
C VAL A 109 -10.10 -34.61 -29.07
N LEU A 110 -10.41 -35.25 -27.94
CA LEU A 110 -9.63 -36.36 -27.38
C LEU A 110 -10.09 -37.69 -27.96
N LYS A 111 -9.19 -38.34 -28.70
CA LYS A 111 -9.43 -39.61 -29.39
C LYS A 111 -8.41 -40.66 -28.96
N ARG A 112 -8.81 -41.93 -29.04
CA ARG A 112 -7.91 -43.08 -28.83
C ARG A 112 -6.69 -42.99 -29.76
N GLY A 113 -5.53 -43.37 -29.24
CA GLY A 113 -4.25 -43.35 -29.97
C GLY A 113 -3.51 -42.01 -29.91
N GLN A 114 -4.14 -40.93 -29.48
CA GLN A 114 -3.45 -39.66 -29.26
C GLN A 114 -2.53 -39.74 -28.04
N ARG A 115 -1.34 -39.14 -28.14
CA ARG A 115 -0.46 -38.92 -27.00
C ARG A 115 -0.85 -37.61 -26.31
N LEU A 116 -1.11 -37.68 -25.00
CA LEU A 116 -1.42 -36.52 -24.18
C LEU A 116 -0.34 -36.31 -23.13
N VAL A 117 -0.01 -35.05 -22.92
CA VAL A 117 0.66 -34.60 -21.70
C VAL A 117 -0.37 -33.92 -20.84
N LEU A 118 -0.45 -34.35 -19.59
CA LEU A 118 -1.37 -33.85 -18.59
C LEU A 118 -0.61 -33.18 -17.47
N HIS A 119 -1.11 -32.03 -17.02
CA HIS A 119 -0.67 -31.39 -15.79
C HIS A 119 -1.88 -31.10 -14.91
N GLY A 120 -1.88 -31.59 -13.68
CA GLY A 120 -2.99 -31.30 -12.79
C GLY A 120 -2.89 -32.02 -11.45
N ARG A 121 -3.91 -31.78 -10.62
CA ARG A 121 -3.97 -32.34 -9.28
C ARG A 121 -4.26 -33.83 -9.33
N VAL A 122 -3.41 -34.60 -8.67
CA VAL A 122 -3.58 -36.03 -8.49
C VAL A 122 -4.50 -36.27 -7.30
N ALA A 123 -5.59 -36.99 -7.54
CA ALA A 123 -6.55 -37.41 -6.53
C ALA A 123 -6.73 -38.93 -6.56
N ARG A 124 -7.43 -39.45 -5.55
CA ARG A 124 -7.85 -40.84 -5.50
C ARG A 124 -9.37 -40.91 -5.60
N TYR A 125 -9.88 -41.66 -6.57
CA TYR A 125 -11.31 -41.85 -6.75
C TYR A 125 -11.62 -43.34 -6.90
N LYS A 126 -12.43 -43.89 -5.99
CA LYS A 126 -12.77 -45.32 -5.93
C LYS A 126 -11.54 -46.25 -6.00
N GLY A 127 -10.45 -45.86 -5.33
CA GLY A 127 -9.19 -46.62 -5.30
C GLY A 127 -8.23 -46.36 -6.47
N ALA A 128 -8.70 -45.80 -7.59
CA ALA A 128 -7.86 -45.47 -8.73
C ALA A 128 -7.23 -44.07 -8.61
N THR A 129 -6.02 -43.91 -9.15
CA THR A 129 -5.35 -42.62 -9.30
C THR A 129 -5.99 -41.85 -10.43
N VAL A 130 -6.52 -40.66 -10.13
CA VAL A 130 -7.23 -39.81 -11.08
C VAL A 130 -6.66 -38.41 -11.09
N LEU A 131 -6.28 -37.91 -12.25
CA LEU A 131 -6.03 -36.49 -12.45
C LEU A 131 -7.36 -35.75 -12.60
N GLN A 132 -7.63 -34.82 -11.70
CA GLN A 132 -8.88 -34.05 -11.68
C GLN A 132 -8.73 -32.72 -12.41
N GLN A 133 -9.57 -32.52 -13.43
CA GLN A 133 -9.56 -31.39 -14.34
C GLN A 133 -8.14 -30.99 -14.78
N PRO A 134 -7.29 -31.94 -15.23
CA PRO A 134 -5.94 -31.57 -15.63
C PRO A 134 -5.98 -30.74 -16.90
N ASP A 135 -5.02 -29.83 -17.01
CA ASP A 135 -4.67 -29.27 -18.29
C ASP A 135 -4.15 -30.40 -19.19
N TYR A 136 -4.53 -30.37 -20.47
CA TYR A 136 -4.13 -31.39 -21.43
C TYR A 136 -3.53 -30.75 -22.67
N GLU A 137 -2.52 -31.41 -23.21
CA GLU A 137 -1.85 -31.04 -24.43
C GLU A 137 -1.74 -32.28 -25.32
N ILE A 138 -2.36 -32.23 -26.51
CA ILE A 138 -2.17 -33.26 -27.54
C ILE A 138 -0.81 -33.00 -28.19
N VAL A 139 0.05 -34.01 -28.15
CA VAL A 139 1.36 -34.01 -28.81
C VAL A 139 1.14 -34.44 -30.25
N GLU A 140 1.32 -33.50 -31.19
CA GLU A 140 1.19 -33.75 -32.64
C GLU A 140 2.55 -34.02 -33.28
N ASN A 141 3.63 -33.34 -32.83
CA ASN A 141 5.02 -33.52 -33.26
C ASN A 141 6.01 -33.35 -32.08
N ASP A 142 7.23 -33.88 -32.19
CA ASP A 142 8.27 -33.81 -31.14
C ASP A 142 8.71 -32.36 -30.79
N GLU A 143 8.65 -31.42 -31.74
CA GLU A 143 8.95 -30.00 -31.49
C GLU A 143 7.86 -29.31 -30.64
N ASP A 144 6.58 -29.68 -30.83
CA ASP A 144 5.47 -29.19 -30.01
C ASP A 144 5.55 -29.76 -28.59
N GLU A 145 6.04 -30.98 -28.41
CA GLU A 145 6.27 -31.58 -27.08
C GLU A 145 7.28 -30.73 -26.28
N ARG A 146 8.36 -30.25 -26.91
CA ARG A 146 9.41 -29.46 -26.24
C ARG A 146 8.98 -28.08 -25.81
N LEU A 147 8.06 -27.43 -26.52
CA LEU A 147 7.58 -26.06 -26.20
C LEU A 147 6.66 -26.02 -24.99
N HIS A 148 5.93 -27.10 -24.78
CA HIS A 148 4.87 -27.18 -23.79
C HIS A 148 5.20 -28.14 -22.63
N THR A 149 6.29 -28.92 -22.74
CA THR A 149 6.75 -29.90 -21.74
C THR A 149 8.29 -30.03 -21.77
N GLY A 150 8.89 -30.57 -20.71
CA GLY A 150 10.35 -30.73 -20.60
C GLY A 150 11.12 -29.46 -20.25
N ARG A 151 10.41 -28.40 -19.82
CA ARG A 151 10.97 -27.12 -19.38
C ARG A 151 10.14 -26.50 -18.26
N LEU A 152 10.61 -25.38 -17.74
CA LEU A 152 9.81 -24.45 -16.97
C LEU A 152 8.82 -23.74 -17.91
N VAL A 153 7.54 -24.08 -17.79
CA VAL A 153 6.52 -23.67 -18.75
C VAL A 153 5.85 -22.37 -18.31
N PRO A 154 5.85 -21.31 -19.15
CA PRO A 154 5.26 -20.04 -18.77
C PRO A 154 3.73 -20.09 -18.72
N VAL A 155 3.19 -19.43 -17.70
CA VAL A 155 1.76 -19.21 -17.48
C VAL A 155 1.49 -17.71 -17.48
N TYR A 156 0.79 -17.23 -18.50
CA TYR A 156 0.47 -15.82 -18.68
C TYR A 156 -0.86 -15.43 -18.03
N SER A 157 -1.10 -14.13 -17.83
CA SER A 157 -2.44 -13.68 -17.46
C SER A 157 -3.39 -13.83 -18.67
N LEU A 158 -4.50 -14.54 -18.48
CA LEU A 158 -5.42 -14.84 -19.58
C LEU A 158 -6.41 -13.70 -19.84
N THR A 159 -6.83 -13.57 -21.10
CA THR A 159 -7.98 -12.77 -21.52
C THR A 159 -9.10 -13.72 -21.93
N GLU A 160 -10.35 -13.32 -21.74
CA GLU A 160 -11.50 -14.11 -22.17
C GLU A 160 -11.40 -14.48 -23.65
N GLY A 161 -11.41 -15.79 -23.93
CA GLY A 161 -11.35 -16.34 -25.29
C GLY A 161 -9.96 -16.57 -25.87
N LEU A 162 -8.85 -16.29 -25.16
CA LEU A 162 -7.50 -16.65 -25.60
C LEU A 162 -6.91 -17.77 -24.72
N PRO A 163 -6.74 -19.00 -25.22
CA PRO A 163 -6.20 -20.11 -24.42
C PRO A 163 -4.68 -19.99 -24.19
N GLN A 164 -4.18 -20.47 -23.05
CA GLN A 164 -2.75 -20.44 -22.69
C GLN A 164 -1.84 -20.94 -23.81
N ARG A 165 -2.20 -22.05 -24.46
CA ARG A 165 -1.41 -22.66 -25.54
C ARG A 165 -1.20 -21.69 -26.71
N ALA A 166 -2.27 -21.07 -27.19
CA ALA A 166 -2.19 -20.15 -28.32
C ALA A 166 -1.32 -18.93 -28.00
N LEU A 167 -1.42 -18.42 -26.77
CA LEU A 167 -0.61 -17.32 -26.28
C LEU A 167 0.86 -17.72 -26.13
N ARG A 168 1.15 -18.90 -25.54
CA ARG A 168 2.52 -19.41 -25.39
C ARG A 168 3.22 -19.62 -26.73
N SER A 169 2.55 -20.24 -27.71
CA SER A 169 3.12 -20.44 -29.04
C SER A 169 3.34 -19.12 -29.78
N LEU A 170 2.48 -18.11 -29.55
CA LEU A 170 2.69 -16.76 -30.07
C LEU A 170 3.92 -16.11 -29.42
N MET A 171 4.01 -16.14 -28.09
CA MET A 171 5.12 -15.54 -27.34
C MET A 171 6.45 -16.20 -27.67
N TRP A 172 6.50 -17.53 -27.85
CA TRP A 172 7.70 -18.24 -28.29
C TRP A 172 8.24 -17.66 -29.60
N ARG A 173 7.38 -17.56 -30.63
CA ARG A 173 7.78 -17.02 -31.93
C ARG A 173 8.25 -15.58 -31.83
N LEU A 174 7.56 -14.76 -31.05
CA LEU A 174 7.92 -13.35 -30.88
C LEU A 174 9.28 -13.22 -30.17
N VAL A 175 9.48 -13.95 -29.08
CA VAL A 175 10.74 -13.95 -28.32
C VAL A 175 11.89 -14.46 -29.17
N ASP A 176 11.72 -15.59 -29.87
CA ASP A 176 12.74 -16.18 -30.74
C ASP A 176 13.15 -15.24 -31.88
N THR A 177 12.17 -14.55 -32.50
CA THR A 177 12.41 -13.69 -33.67
C THR A 177 12.94 -12.30 -33.28
N PHE A 178 12.44 -11.71 -32.19
CA PHE A 178 12.61 -10.28 -31.91
C PHE A 178 13.33 -9.97 -30.59
N ALA A 179 13.55 -10.92 -29.67
CA ALA A 179 14.19 -10.57 -28.39
C ALA A 179 15.62 -10.06 -28.57
N SER A 180 16.36 -10.52 -29.59
CA SER A 180 17.72 -10.07 -29.89
C SER A 180 17.79 -8.65 -30.48
N THR A 181 16.69 -8.12 -30.99
CA THR A 181 16.63 -6.76 -31.56
C THR A 181 16.28 -5.70 -30.53
N LEU A 182 15.96 -6.10 -29.29
CA LEU A 182 15.69 -5.18 -28.20
C LEU A 182 16.93 -4.35 -27.87
N PRO A 183 16.85 -3.01 -27.94
CA PRO A 183 17.97 -2.15 -27.59
C PRO A 183 18.25 -2.22 -26.09
N GLU A 184 19.53 -2.21 -25.71
CA GLU A 184 19.91 -2.12 -24.31
C GLU A 184 19.51 -0.75 -23.74
N VAL A 185 18.78 -0.77 -22.62
CA VAL A 185 18.21 0.41 -21.97
C VAL A 185 19.15 0.92 -20.87
N LEU A 186 19.87 0.01 -20.20
CA LEU A 186 20.78 0.38 -19.11
C LEU A 186 22.15 0.81 -19.65
N PRO A 187 22.76 1.88 -19.09
CA PRO A 187 24.16 2.20 -19.36
C PRO A 187 25.08 1.05 -18.90
N ASP A 188 26.11 0.74 -19.68
CA ASP A 188 27.02 -0.38 -19.39
C ASP A 188 27.64 -0.30 -17.99
N GLY A 189 27.97 0.91 -17.53
CA GLY A 189 28.51 1.12 -16.19
C GLY A 189 27.55 0.69 -15.08
N VAL A 190 26.24 0.93 -15.24
CA VAL A 190 25.21 0.50 -14.27
C VAL A 190 25.07 -1.02 -14.32
N ARG A 191 24.99 -1.59 -15.54
CA ARG A 191 24.83 -3.02 -15.76
C ARG A 191 25.99 -3.83 -15.15
N GLN A 192 27.23 -3.38 -15.33
CA GLN A 192 28.42 -4.04 -14.78
C GLN A 192 28.48 -3.93 -13.24
N ARG A 193 28.26 -2.74 -12.66
CA ARG A 193 28.28 -2.56 -11.19
C ARG A 193 27.23 -3.41 -10.49
N ARG A 194 26.08 -3.63 -11.12
CA ARG A 194 24.95 -4.39 -10.57
C ARG A 194 24.92 -5.85 -11.00
N GLY A 195 25.90 -6.31 -11.79
CA GLY A 195 25.99 -7.71 -12.23
C GLY A 195 24.79 -8.17 -13.04
N LEU A 196 24.18 -7.28 -13.84
CA LEU A 196 22.92 -7.53 -14.53
C LEU A 196 23.14 -8.15 -15.92
N VAL A 197 22.37 -9.19 -16.24
CA VAL A 197 22.31 -9.77 -17.60
C VAL A 197 21.77 -8.76 -18.62
N GLY A 198 22.06 -8.92 -19.90
CA GLY A 198 21.56 -8.01 -20.95
C GLY A 198 20.05 -8.10 -21.15
N LEU A 199 19.41 -7.03 -21.63
CA LEU A 199 17.93 -6.99 -21.77
C LEU A 199 17.39 -8.13 -22.65
N ALA A 200 18.01 -8.36 -23.81
CA ALA A 200 17.62 -9.42 -24.73
C ALA A 200 17.66 -10.81 -24.07
N GLN A 201 18.68 -11.07 -23.25
CA GLN A 201 18.80 -12.32 -22.51
C GLN A 201 17.72 -12.40 -21.42
N ALA A 202 17.52 -11.33 -20.66
CA ALA A 202 16.50 -11.29 -19.62
C ALA A 202 15.09 -11.55 -20.16
N ILE A 203 14.74 -11.00 -21.33
CA ILE A 203 13.42 -11.26 -21.93
C ILE A 203 13.26 -12.72 -22.36
N ARG A 204 14.30 -13.32 -22.96
CA ARG A 204 14.27 -14.74 -23.35
C ARG A 204 14.07 -15.65 -22.13
N GLU A 205 14.92 -15.49 -21.13
CA GLU A 205 14.90 -16.30 -19.90
C GLU A 205 13.66 -16.02 -19.04
N ALA A 206 13.09 -14.82 -19.09
CA ALA A 206 11.85 -14.53 -18.38
C ALA A 206 10.63 -15.22 -18.98
N HIS A 207 10.65 -15.53 -20.28
CA HIS A 207 9.55 -16.24 -20.96
C HIS A 207 9.78 -17.74 -21.01
N PHE A 208 11.00 -18.15 -21.34
CA PHE A 208 11.36 -19.54 -21.55
C PHE A 208 12.73 -19.82 -20.94
N PRO A 209 12.79 -19.90 -19.60
CA PRO A 209 14.06 -20.09 -18.90
C PRO A 209 14.66 -21.47 -19.14
N GLU A 210 15.98 -21.51 -19.27
CA GLU A 210 16.73 -22.77 -19.30
C GLU A 210 16.90 -23.37 -17.89
N THR A 211 17.05 -22.51 -16.87
CA THR A 211 17.25 -22.89 -15.48
C THR A 211 16.51 -21.93 -14.53
N ASP A 212 16.24 -22.39 -13.30
CA ASP A 212 15.67 -21.51 -12.25
C ASP A 212 16.58 -20.31 -11.94
N ASP A 213 17.91 -20.49 -11.99
CA ASP A 213 18.88 -19.41 -11.77
C ASP A 213 18.83 -18.37 -12.88
N ALA A 214 18.72 -18.81 -14.14
CA ALA A 214 18.56 -17.91 -15.28
C ALA A 214 17.22 -17.14 -15.20
N LEU A 215 16.14 -17.82 -14.80
CA LEU A 215 14.84 -17.18 -14.54
C LEU A 215 14.95 -16.13 -13.44
N ALA A 216 15.64 -16.44 -12.34
CA ALA A 216 15.83 -15.53 -11.21
C ALA A 216 16.62 -14.28 -11.65
N ALA A 217 17.73 -14.46 -12.37
CA ALA A 217 18.54 -13.37 -12.90
C ALA A 217 17.76 -12.49 -13.89
N ALA A 218 16.95 -13.10 -14.75
CA ALA A 218 16.09 -12.41 -15.71
C ALA A 218 15.00 -11.58 -15.02
N ARG A 219 14.30 -12.17 -14.04
CA ARG A 219 13.31 -11.45 -13.24
C ARG A 219 13.93 -10.32 -12.45
N HIS A 220 15.09 -10.54 -11.85
CA HIS A 220 15.85 -9.50 -11.15
C HIS A 220 16.23 -8.35 -12.09
N ARG A 221 16.72 -8.65 -13.31
CA ARG A 221 17.05 -7.64 -14.32
C ARG A 221 15.82 -6.81 -14.72
N ILE A 222 14.71 -7.45 -15.05
CA ILE A 222 13.49 -6.75 -15.47
C ILE A 222 12.96 -5.91 -14.30
N ALA A 223 12.93 -6.47 -13.09
CA ALA A 223 12.54 -5.73 -11.90
C ALA A 223 13.43 -4.49 -11.67
N PHE A 224 14.74 -4.63 -11.83
CA PHE A 224 15.67 -3.52 -11.69
C PHE A 224 15.41 -2.43 -12.74
N ASP A 225 15.15 -2.79 -14.00
CA ASP A 225 14.84 -1.80 -15.06
C ASP A 225 13.56 -1.02 -14.70
N GLU A 226 12.50 -1.68 -14.25
CA GLU A 226 11.26 -0.99 -13.85
C GLU A 226 11.48 -0.09 -12.62
N GLY A 227 12.21 -0.59 -11.62
CA GLY A 227 12.55 0.14 -10.41
C GLY A 227 13.42 1.37 -10.71
N LEU A 228 14.41 1.23 -11.58
CA LEU A 228 15.29 2.32 -11.99
C LEU A 228 14.51 3.39 -12.74
N LEU A 229 13.66 3.02 -13.71
CA LEU A 229 12.85 4.00 -14.45
C LEU A 229 11.89 4.77 -13.56
N LEU A 230 11.30 4.11 -12.55
CA LEU A 230 10.50 4.78 -11.54
C LEU A 230 11.33 5.77 -10.72
N GLN A 231 12.44 5.30 -10.13
CA GLN A 231 13.30 6.12 -9.27
C GLN A 231 13.95 7.27 -10.04
N LEU A 232 14.23 7.10 -11.33
CA LEU A 232 14.77 8.13 -12.22
C LEU A 232 13.74 9.23 -12.48
N GLY A 233 12.49 8.87 -12.78
CA GLY A 233 11.39 9.84 -12.91
C GLY A 233 11.19 10.65 -11.63
N LEU A 234 11.17 9.98 -10.48
CA LEU A 234 11.08 10.62 -9.16
C LEU A 234 12.28 11.52 -8.85
N ALA A 235 13.50 11.09 -9.16
CA ALA A 235 14.71 11.87 -8.96
C ALA A 235 14.74 13.14 -9.82
N ILE A 236 14.30 13.06 -11.08
CA ILE A 236 14.18 14.23 -11.97
C ILE A 236 13.13 15.21 -11.44
N LEU A 237 11.97 14.72 -10.98
CA LEU A 237 10.94 15.55 -10.36
C LEU A 237 11.49 16.29 -9.12
N ARG A 238 12.16 15.57 -8.21
CA ARG A 238 12.86 16.17 -7.06
C ARG A 238 13.88 17.21 -7.49
N SER A 239 14.70 16.92 -8.51
CA SER A 239 15.68 17.88 -9.00
C SER A 239 15.04 19.14 -9.58
N ARG A 240 13.84 19.07 -10.15
CA ARG A 240 13.12 20.25 -10.65
C ARG A 240 12.54 21.08 -9.52
N VAL A 241 11.95 20.43 -8.52
CA VAL A 241 11.47 21.09 -7.29
C VAL A 241 12.62 21.76 -6.54
N ALA A 242 13.74 21.06 -6.34
CA ALA A 242 14.93 21.61 -5.67
C ALA A 242 15.60 22.76 -6.46
N ARG A 243 15.27 22.93 -7.74
CA ARG A 243 15.70 24.09 -8.56
C ARG A 243 14.73 25.26 -8.50
N ALA A 244 13.51 25.08 -8.00
CA ALA A 244 12.62 26.20 -7.71
C ALA A 244 13.22 26.99 -6.54
N ARG A 245 13.29 28.32 -6.68
CA ARG A 245 13.71 29.19 -5.58
C ARG A 245 12.61 29.16 -4.52
N GLY A 246 12.98 28.71 -3.32
CA GLY A 246 12.13 28.77 -2.13
C GLY A 246 12.53 29.92 -1.22
N VAL A 247 11.93 29.94 -0.04
CA VAL A 247 12.24 30.90 1.02
C VAL A 247 13.17 30.26 2.04
N ALA A 248 14.39 30.79 2.19
CA ALA A 248 15.31 30.35 3.24
C ALA A 248 14.89 30.94 4.61
N MET A 249 14.48 30.08 5.53
CA MET A 249 14.06 30.40 6.89
C MET A 249 15.12 29.95 7.91
N ASN A 250 16.00 30.88 8.31
CA ASN A 250 17.06 30.62 9.28
C ASN A 250 17.05 31.66 10.43
N PRO A 251 16.07 31.56 11.35
CA PRO A 251 15.96 32.50 12.46
C PRO A 251 16.99 32.18 13.57
N ARG A 252 17.11 33.05 14.57
CA ARG A 252 18.04 32.84 15.71
C ARG A 252 17.64 31.64 16.58
N GLY A 253 16.35 31.28 16.59
CA GLY A 253 15.80 30.14 17.31
C GLY A 253 15.32 30.49 18.73
N ASP A 254 15.03 31.76 19.01
CA ASP A 254 14.63 32.23 20.33
C ASP A 254 13.27 31.64 20.75
N LEU A 255 12.31 31.56 19.83
CA LEU A 255 11.00 30.98 20.12
C LEU A 255 11.09 29.46 20.32
N VAL A 256 11.90 28.80 19.49
CA VAL A 256 12.19 27.36 19.61
C VAL A 256 12.85 27.05 20.96
N ALA A 257 13.83 27.84 21.38
CA ALA A 257 14.51 27.66 22.68
C ALA A 257 13.54 27.83 23.86
N ARG A 258 12.67 28.84 23.82
CA ARG A 258 11.64 29.06 24.84
C ARG A 258 10.63 27.91 24.92
N LEU A 259 10.17 27.39 23.78
CA LEU A 259 9.27 26.24 23.78
C LEU A 259 9.96 25.03 24.43
N ARG A 260 11.20 24.71 24.01
CA ARG A 260 11.96 23.58 24.56
C ARG A 260 12.18 23.70 26.06
N ALA A 261 12.41 24.91 26.57
CA ALA A 261 12.55 25.17 28.01
C ALA A 261 11.23 25.04 28.79
N ALA A 262 10.09 25.31 28.14
CA ALA A 262 8.77 25.22 28.75
C ALA A 262 8.20 23.79 28.78
N LEU A 263 8.75 22.87 28.00
CA LEU A 263 8.29 21.48 27.96
C LEU A 263 8.61 20.77 29.29
N PRO A 264 7.65 20.01 29.87
CA PRO A 264 7.89 19.26 31.09
C PRO A 264 8.74 17.99 30.87
N TRP A 265 9.18 17.73 29.64
CA TRP A 265 9.94 16.56 29.23
C TRP A 265 10.99 16.95 28.18
N LYS A 266 12.02 16.12 28.04
CA LYS A 266 13.06 16.29 27.01
C LYS A 266 12.68 15.60 25.72
N LEU A 267 13.03 16.21 24.58
CA LEU A 267 12.88 15.58 23.27
C LEU A 267 13.70 14.28 23.21
N THR A 268 13.19 13.29 22.49
CA THR A 268 13.92 12.04 22.22
C THR A 268 15.07 12.26 21.23
N GLY A 269 16.01 11.31 21.14
CA GLY A 269 17.10 11.39 20.17
C GLY A 269 16.56 11.41 18.73
N ALA A 270 15.51 10.62 18.48
CA ALA A 270 14.80 10.65 17.19
C ALA A 270 14.15 12.02 16.90
N GLN A 271 13.51 12.65 17.89
CA GLN A 271 12.89 13.97 17.74
C GLN A 271 13.94 15.06 17.48
N GLU A 272 15.07 15.06 18.19
CA GLU A 272 16.17 16.00 17.96
C GLU A 272 16.79 15.83 16.57
N ARG A 273 17.07 14.59 16.15
CA ARG A 273 17.60 14.28 14.81
C ARG A 273 16.68 14.77 13.70
N VAL A 274 15.39 14.46 13.80
CA VAL A 274 14.39 14.84 12.80
C VAL A 274 14.16 16.35 12.80
N TRP A 275 14.17 16.99 13.97
CA TRP A 275 14.12 18.45 14.08
C TRP A 275 15.31 19.10 13.36
N ASP A 276 16.53 18.60 13.55
CA ASP A 276 17.72 19.11 12.85
C ASP A 276 17.71 18.84 11.34
N GLU A 277 17.08 17.76 10.88
CA GLU A 277 16.81 17.53 9.45
C GLU A 277 15.87 18.61 8.90
N ILE A 278 14.72 18.84 9.54
CA ILE A 278 13.74 19.86 9.13
C ILE A 278 14.36 21.26 9.16
N ARG A 279 15.05 21.63 10.24
CA ARG A 279 15.69 22.94 10.40
C ARG A 279 16.70 23.23 9.30
N ARG A 280 17.50 22.22 8.89
CA ARG A 280 18.48 22.37 7.80
C ARG A 280 17.79 22.59 6.45
N ASP A 281 16.72 21.86 6.19
CA ASP A 281 15.97 22.02 4.94
C ASP A 281 15.26 23.38 4.89
N MET A 282 14.61 23.80 5.98
CA MET A 282 13.95 25.11 6.06
C MET A 282 14.94 26.27 5.88
N ALA A 283 16.20 26.10 6.31
CA ALA A 283 17.25 27.10 6.13
C ALA A 283 17.82 27.13 4.70
N ALA A 284 17.49 26.16 3.86
CA ALA A 284 18.01 26.06 2.50
C ALA A 284 17.27 27.01 1.54
N PRO A 285 17.89 27.40 0.41
CA PRO A 285 17.25 28.30 -0.58
C PRO A 285 16.22 27.60 -1.49
N TYR A 286 15.85 26.36 -1.17
CA TYR A 286 14.91 25.53 -1.92
C TYR A 286 13.82 25.01 -0.98
N PRO A 287 12.57 24.82 -1.46
CA PRO A 287 11.47 24.40 -0.60
C PRO A 287 11.70 23.01 0.01
N MET A 288 11.48 22.87 1.32
CA MET A 288 11.48 21.58 2.01
C MET A 288 10.25 20.77 1.61
N HIS A 289 10.45 19.53 1.16
CA HIS A 289 9.37 18.58 0.88
C HIS A 289 9.62 17.31 1.68
N ARG A 290 9.00 17.18 2.85
CA ARG A 290 9.37 16.13 3.82
C ARG A 290 8.16 15.39 4.38
N LEU A 291 8.25 14.07 4.43
CA LEU A 291 7.35 13.16 5.12
C LEU A 291 7.93 12.80 6.50
N LEU A 292 7.26 13.24 7.55
CA LEU A 292 7.48 12.88 8.93
C LEU A 292 6.64 11.65 9.30
N GLN A 293 7.32 10.52 9.43
CA GLN A 293 6.72 9.26 9.88
C GLN A 293 7.04 9.01 11.35
N GLY A 294 6.12 8.39 12.05
CA GLY A 294 6.37 7.89 13.39
C GLY A 294 5.13 7.23 13.96
N ASP A 295 5.32 6.39 14.96
CA ASP A 295 4.21 5.69 15.61
C ASP A 295 3.22 6.68 16.29
N VAL A 296 2.02 6.23 16.60
CA VAL A 296 1.00 6.99 17.34
C VAL A 296 1.60 7.39 18.69
N GLY A 297 1.75 8.70 18.92
CA GLY A 297 2.34 9.24 20.15
C GLY A 297 3.88 9.27 20.17
N SER A 298 4.55 9.15 19.02
CA SER A 298 6.01 9.40 18.89
C SER A 298 6.39 10.89 19.00
N GLY A 299 5.42 11.79 19.11
CA GLY A 299 5.64 13.24 19.22
C GLY A 299 5.73 13.99 17.89
N LYS A 300 5.11 13.49 16.81
CA LYS A 300 5.04 14.20 15.51
C LYS A 300 4.58 15.66 15.65
N THR A 301 3.57 15.90 16.49
CA THR A 301 3.02 17.24 16.75
C THR A 301 4.04 18.20 17.36
N ILE A 302 4.94 17.74 18.24
CA ILE A 302 5.97 18.65 18.80
C ILE A 302 6.97 19.07 17.72
N VAL A 303 7.38 18.14 16.86
CA VAL A 303 8.30 18.42 15.75
C VAL A 303 7.67 19.42 14.77
N ALA A 304 6.38 19.25 14.46
CA ALA A 304 5.63 20.21 13.66
C ALA A 304 5.52 21.59 14.32
N ALA A 305 5.33 21.66 15.65
CA ALA A 305 5.29 22.93 16.37
C ALA A 305 6.65 23.67 16.31
N LEU A 306 7.78 22.96 16.40
CA LEU A 306 9.11 23.55 16.23
C LEU A 306 9.31 24.13 14.82
N ALA A 307 8.84 23.42 13.79
CA ALA A 307 8.85 23.90 12.41
C ALA A 307 7.98 25.15 12.23
N VAL A 308 6.76 25.16 12.80
CA VAL A 308 5.85 26.32 12.77
C VAL A 308 6.51 27.53 13.44
N LEU A 309 7.12 27.36 14.62
CA LEU A 309 7.83 28.46 15.28
C LEU A 309 8.97 29.01 14.45
N THR A 310 9.69 28.14 13.73
CA THR A 310 10.80 28.55 12.85
C THR A 310 10.32 29.40 11.69
N ALA A 311 9.19 29.04 11.08
CA ALA A 311 8.58 29.85 10.03
C ALA A 311 8.10 31.22 10.58
N VAL A 312 7.45 31.23 11.75
CA VAL A 312 6.95 32.45 12.39
C VAL A 312 8.08 33.38 12.82
N GLU A 313 9.13 32.85 13.43
CA GLU A 313 10.31 33.62 13.82
C GLU A 313 11.04 34.22 12.61
N SER A 314 10.94 33.57 11.44
CA SER A 314 11.46 34.07 10.16
C SER A 314 10.54 35.11 9.50
N GLY A 315 9.47 35.56 10.16
CA GLY A 315 8.54 36.57 9.65
C GLY A 315 7.49 36.04 8.66
N HIS A 316 7.30 34.72 8.61
CA HIS A 316 6.32 34.03 7.78
C HIS A 316 5.15 33.49 8.60
N GLN A 317 4.10 33.03 7.93
CA GLN A 317 2.95 32.36 8.51
C GLN A 317 3.02 30.87 8.21
N ALA A 318 2.39 30.07 9.06
CA ALA A 318 2.25 28.64 8.85
C ALA A 318 0.78 28.21 8.76
N ALA A 319 0.53 27.15 7.99
CA ALA A 319 -0.76 26.49 7.90
C ALA A 319 -0.64 25.04 8.39
N VAL A 320 -1.57 24.57 9.23
CA VAL A 320 -1.68 23.18 9.69
C VAL A 320 -3.01 22.61 9.23
N MET A 321 -2.96 21.55 8.44
CA MET A 321 -4.12 20.94 7.83
C MET A 321 -4.41 19.57 8.41
N ALA A 322 -5.69 19.30 8.63
CA ALA A 322 -6.19 18.03 9.14
C ALA A 322 -7.43 17.55 8.34
N PRO A 323 -7.60 16.22 8.14
CA PRO A 323 -8.58 15.66 7.21
C PRO A 323 -10.03 15.85 7.67
N THR A 324 -10.24 16.02 8.96
CA THR A 324 -11.56 16.17 9.58
C THR A 324 -11.58 17.40 10.46
N GLU A 325 -12.77 17.99 10.65
CA GLU A 325 -12.93 19.14 11.55
C GLU A 325 -12.50 18.79 12.97
N ILE A 326 -12.80 17.58 13.43
CA ILE A 326 -12.41 17.09 14.77
C ILE A 326 -10.89 17.11 14.94
N LEU A 327 -10.13 16.62 13.96
CA LEU A 327 -8.67 16.61 14.05
C LEU A 327 -8.09 18.04 13.92
N ALA A 328 -8.72 18.90 13.11
CA ALA A 328 -8.33 20.31 13.00
C ALA A 328 -8.54 21.08 14.32
N GLU A 329 -9.67 20.86 14.98
CA GLU A 329 -9.97 21.43 16.30
C GLU A 329 -8.98 20.98 17.36
N GLN A 330 -8.59 19.70 17.34
CA GLN A 330 -7.59 19.19 18.26
C GLN A 330 -6.22 19.81 18.04
N HIS A 331 -5.76 19.87 16.78
CA HIS A 331 -4.51 20.54 16.46
C HIS A 331 -4.60 22.00 16.90
N PHE A 332 -5.71 22.68 16.66
CA PHE A 332 -5.90 24.05 17.12
C PHE A 332 -5.69 24.17 18.63
N MET A 333 -6.33 23.33 19.45
CA MET A 333 -6.12 23.36 20.90
C MET A 333 -4.67 23.07 21.31
N THR A 334 -4.01 22.12 20.65
CA THR A 334 -2.63 21.74 20.96
C THR A 334 -1.64 22.83 20.57
N PHE A 335 -1.73 23.34 19.35
CA PHE A 335 -0.90 24.44 18.87
C PHE A 335 -1.16 25.72 19.65
N ARG A 336 -2.41 26.00 20.01
CA ARG A 336 -2.75 27.14 20.87
C ARG A 336 -2.02 27.06 22.22
N GLN A 337 -2.07 25.91 22.89
CA GLN A 337 -1.38 25.69 24.17
C GLN A 337 0.15 25.84 24.07
N LEU A 338 0.74 25.42 22.95
CA LEU A 338 2.20 25.46 22.75
C LEU A 338 2.69 26.85 22.27
N LEU A 339 1.90 27.55 21.45
CA LEU A 339 2.34 28.73 20.70
C LEU A 339 1.87 30.07 21.29
N GLU A 340 0.64 30.16 21.83
CA GLU A 340 0.14 31.43 22.38
C GLU A 340 0.95 31.96 23.58
N PRO A 341 1.46 31.11 24.51
CA PRO A 341 2.33 31.59 25.60
C PRO A 341 3.63 32.24 25.11
N LEU A 342 4.02 31.96 23.86
CA LEU A 342 5.21 32.51 23.21
C LEU A 342 4.89 33.77 22.40
N GLY A 343 3.64 34.24 22.40
CA GLY A 343 3.18 35.41 21.66
C GLY A 343 2.84 35.13 20.20
N VAL A 344 2.59 33.86 19.83
CA VAL A 344 2.23 33.47 18.45
C VAL A 344 0.73 33.17 18.37
N PRO A 345 -0.09 34.04 17.74
CA PRO A 345 -1.53 33.82 17.65
C PRO A 345 -1.88 32.67 16.70
N VAL A 346 -2.82 31.83 17.12
CA VAL A 346 -3.31 30.68 16.36
C VAL A 346 -4.79 30.87 16.03
N THR A 347 -5.21 30.55 14.80
CA THR A 347 -6.64 30.59 14.40
C THR A 347 -7.12 29.25 13.88
N LEU A 348 -8.42 28.97 14.01
CA LEU A 348 -9.08 27.80 13.43
C LEU A 348 -9.95 28.22 12.23
N LEU A 349 -9.86 27.51 11.12
CA LEU A 349 -10.68 27.69 9.92
C LEU A 349 -11.30 26.36 9.47
N THR A 350 -12.60 26.19 9.73
CA THR A 350 -13.40 25.02 9.32
C THR A 350 -14.65 25.44 8.54
N SER A 351 -15.30 24.47 7.88
CA SER A 351 -16.57 24.67 7.17
C SER A 351 -17.77 24.90 8.11
N SER A 352 -17.66 24.51 9.37
CA SER A 352 -18.68 24.71 10.40
C SER A 352 -18.78 26.13 10.98
N LEU A 353 -17.75 26.99 10.79
CA LEU A 353 -17.78 28.37 11.31
C LEU A 353 -18.87 29.24 10.68
N LYS A 354 -19.47 30.13 11.46
CA LYS A 354 -20.45 31.10 10.94
C LYS A 354 -19.79 32.03 9.89
N PRO A 355 -20.51 32.44 8.83
CA PRO A 355 -19.94 33.24 7.74
C PRO A 355 -19.23 34.52 8.20
N ARG A 356 -19.80 35.24 9.18
CA ARG A 356 -19.23 36.48 9.72
C ARG A 356 -17.90 36.25 10.46
N GLU A 357 -17.84 35.21 11.29
CA GLU A 357 -16.62 34.84 12.03
C GLU A 357 -15.52 34.35 11.08
N ARG A 358 -15.90 33.56 10.06
CA ARG A 358 -14.99 33.09 9.02
C ARG A 358 -14.39 34.26 8.24
N ALA A 359 -15.19 35.26 7.88
CA ALA A 359 -14.73 36.46 7.19
C ALA A 359 -13.73 37.27 8.03
N ALA A 360 -14.01 37.47 9.33
CA ALA A 360 -13.11 38.18 10.23
C ALA A 360 -11.75 37.46 10.39
N ARG A 361 -11.76 36.13 10.56
CA ARG A 361 -10.53 35.33 10.67
C ARG A 361 -9.70 35.33 9.38
N ARG A 362 -10.36 35.33 8.21
CA ARG A 362 -9.68 35.47 6.91
C ARG A 362 -9.01 36.83 6.76
N ALA A 363 -9.67 37.90 7.18
CA ALA A 363 -9.09 39.24 7.14
C ALA A 363 -7.84 39.36 8.05
N ALA A 364 -7.89 38.82 9.26
CA ALA A 364 -6.74 38.79 10.18
C ALA A 364 -5.56 37.97 9.61
N LEU A 365 -5.86 36.87 8.90
CA LEU A 365 -4.84 36.05 8.25
C LEU A 365 -4.16 36.79 7.08
N ALA A 366 -4.95 37.47 6.24
CA ALA A 366 -4.46 38.29 5.15
C ALA A 366 -3.68 39.53 5.64
N GLY A 367 -4.06 40.10 6.79
CA GLY A 367 -3.34 41.19 7.45
C GLY A 367 -1.99 40.77 8.06
N GLY A 368 -1.79 39.47 8.31
CA GLY A 368 -0.59 38.93 8.94
C GLY A 368 -0.60 39.01 10.47
N GLU A 369 -1.77 39.20 11.09
CA GLU A 369 -1.92 39.23 12.55
C GLU A 369 -1.85 37.82 13.17
N ILE A 370 -2.09 36.79 12.35
CA ILE A 370 -2.09 35.39 12.76
C ILE A 370 -0.80 34.71 12.30
N GLY A 371 -0.05 34.11 13.23
CA GLY A 371 1.18 33.36 12.92
C GLY A 371 0.90 31.94 12.43
N CYS A 372 -0.14 31.28 12.94
CA CYS A 372 -0.50 29.91 12.57
C CYS A 372 -2.00 29.75 12.32
N ALA A 373 -2.37 29.20 11.15
CA ALA A 373 -3.75 28.83 10.84
C ALA A 373 -3.91 27.31 10.85
N VAL A 374 -4.87 26.80 11.63
CA VAL A 374 -5.23 25.38 11.68
C VAL A 374 -6.59 25.19 11.00
N GLY A 375 -6.77 24.14 10.23
CA GLY A 375 -8.04 23.93 9.54
C GLY A 375 -8.13 22.67 8.69
N THR A 376 -9.26 22.54 8.01
CA THR A 376 -9.49 21.45 7.04
C THR A 376 -9.15 21.90 5.62
N HIS A 377 -9.69 21.21 4.61
CA HIS A 377 -9.66 21.65 3.20
C HIS A 377 -10.16 23.09 2.99
N ALA A 378 -10.89 23.66 3.97
CA ALA A 378 -11.28 25.06 3.99
C ALA A 378 -10.09 26.04 3.85
N LEU A 379 -8.88 25.67 4.31
CA LEU A 379 -7.66 26.48 4.16
C LEU A 379 -7.17 26.58 2.70
N VAL A 380 -7.56 25.64 1.84
CA VAL A 380 -7.14 25.56 0.43
C VAL A 380 -8.07 26.35 -0.49
N GLN A 381 -9.23 26.77 0.01
CA GLN A 381 -10.21 27.53 -0.79
C GLN A 381 -9.61 28.84 -1.30
N GLU A 382 -10.02 29.27 -2.50
CA GLU A 382 -9.50 30.49 -3.13
C GLU A 382 -9.63 31.72 -2.22
N ALA A 383 -10.75 31.85 -1.50
CA ALA A 383 -11.04 32.96 -0.61
C ALA A 383 -10.18 33.06 0.67
N VAL A 384 -9.20 32.18 0.89
CA VAL A 384 -8.27 32.24 2.03
C VAL A 384 -6.91 32.72 1.55
N GLU A 385 -6.55 33.95 1.93
CA GLU A 385 -5.27 34.56 1.58
C GLU A 385 -4.37 34.69 2.80
N PHE A 386 -3.08 34.41 2.61
CA PHE A 386 -2.04 34.60 3.60
C PHE A 386 -1.19 35.80 3.18
N ARG A 387 -0.69 36.58 4.14
CA ARG A 387 0.26 37.66 3.85
C ARG A 387 1.60 37.11 3.37
N ARG A 388 2.13 36.11 4.07
CA ARG A 388 3.42 35.44 3.74
C ARG A 388 3.41 34.00 4.24
N LEU A 389 2.82 33.07 3.48
CA LEU A 389 2.86 31.65 3.83
C LEU A 389 4.25 31.07 3.56
N GLY A 390 4.92 30.57 4.61
CA GLY A 390 6.26 29.96 4.51
C GLY A 390 6.29 28.45 4.78
N LEU A 391 5.32 27.92 5.54
CA LEU A 391 5.25 26.50 5.89
C LEU A 391 3.81 25.98 5.84
N VAL A 392 3.64 24.79 5.28
CA VAL A 392 2.40 24.01 5.29
C VAL A 392 2.67 22.66 5.94
N VAL A 393 1.95 22.37 7.02
CA VAL A 393 1.94 21.07 7.69
C VAL A 393 0.65 20.34 7.33
N VAL A 394 0.74 19.10 6.85
CA VAL A 394 -0.43 18.28 6.52
C VAL A 394 -0.40 17.01 7.37
N ASP A 395 -1.43 16.77 8.18
CA ASP A 395 -1.56 15.54 8.97
C ASP A 395 -2.49 14.52 8.28
N GLU A 396 -2.18 13.23 8.42
CA GLU A 396 -2.95 12.10 7.85
C GLU A 396 -3.21 12.24 6.33
N GLN A 397 -2.13 12.35 5.57
CA GLN A 397 -2.12 12.63 4.12
C GLN A 397 -3.02 11.72 3.26
N HIS A 398 -3.25 10.46 3.66
CA HIS A 398 -3.92 9.48 2.81
C HIS A 398 -5.36 9.85 2.43
N ARG A 399 -5.99 10.83 3.11
CA ARG A 399 -7.32 11.35 2.77
C ARG A 399 -7.31 12.62 1.90
N PHE A 400 -6.13 13.17 1.58
CA PHE A 400 -5.98 14.42 0.83
C PHE A 400 -5.50 14.19 -0.61
N GLY A 401 -6.24 14.74 -1.59
CA GLY A 401 -5.93 14.61 -3.00
C GLY A 401 -4.68 15.38 -3.44
N VAL A 402 -4.07 14.94 -4.55
CA VAL A 402 -2.86 15.56 -5.15
C VAL A 402 -3.09 17.03 -5.52
N GLU A 403 -4.26 17.35 -6.07
CA GLU A 403 -4.63 18.70 -6.56
C GLU A 403 -4.68 19.77 -5.45
N GLN A 404 -5.00 19.36 -4.22
CA GLN A 404 -5.07 20.28 -3.08
C GLN A 404 -3.69 20.75 -2.64
N ARG A 405 -2.65 19.93 -2.84
CA ARG A 405 -1.24 20.29 -2.53
C ARG A 405 -0.72 21.33 -3.51
N ALA A 406 -1.00 21.16 -4.80
CA ALA A 406 -0.62 22.13 -5.83
C ALA A 406 -1.24 23.51 -5.57
N ARG A 407 -2.50 23.56 -5.12
CA ARG A 407 -3.18 24.82 -4.77
C ARG A 407 -2.57 25.53 -3.56
N LEU A 408 -2.06 24.81 -2.57
CA LEU A 408 -1.37 25.40 -1.41
C LEU A 408 0.01 25.94 -1.79
N ARG A 409 0.74 25.22 -2.66
CA ARG A 409 2.01 25.71 -3.22
C ARG A 409 1.82 27.02 -3.97
N GLY A 410 0.68 27.20 -4.64
CA GLY A 410 0.32 28.44 -5.34
C GLY A 410 -0.12 29.61 -4.44
N LYS A 411 -0.35 29.39 -3.14
CA LYS A 411 -0.76 30.45 -2.19
C LYS A 411 0.42 31.21 -1.56
N GLY A 412 1.66 30.82 -1.86
CA GLY A 412 2.88 31.50 -1.42
C GLY A 412 4.01 31.33 -2.44
N GLU A 413 5.18 31.93 -2.19
CA GLU A 413 6.37 31.75 -3.03
C GLU A 413 7.04 30.39 -2.74
N HIS A 414 6.39 29.30 -3.15
CA HIS A 414 6.83 27.92 -2.91
C HIS A 414 7.11 27.63 -1.42
N PRO A 415 6.07 27.61 -0.55
CA PRO A 415 6.23 27.34 0.87
C PRO A 415 6.76 25.91 1.12
N ASP A 416 7.45 25.75 2.24
CA ASP A 416 7.89 24.45 2.74
C ASP A 416 6.68 23.56 3.06
N LEU A 417 6.80 22.27 2.76
CA LEU A 417 5.78 21.25 2.95
C LEU A 417 6.29 20.15 3.89
N LEU A 418 5.67 20.07 5.06
CA LEU A 418 5.86 18.99 6.03
C LEU A 418 4.59 18.13 6.07
N VAL A 419 4.71 16.85 5.73
CA VAL A 419 3.59 15.92 5.76
C VAL A 419 3.78 14.93 6.90
N MET A 420 2.74 14.66 7.68
CA MET A 420 2.77 13.74 8.81
C MET A 420 1.86 12.55 8.56
N THR A 421 2.28 11.37 8.99
CA THR A 421 1.44 10.16 9.01
C THR A 421 1.62 9.41 10.31
N ALA A 422 0.51 8.93 10.89
CA ALA A 422 0.57 8.04 12.04
C ALA A 422 0.67 6.57 11.68
N THR A 423 0.33 6.17 10.46
CA THR A 423 0.62 4.82 9.95
C THR A 423 2.07 4.79 9.47
N PRO A 424 2.95 4.04 10.17
CA PRO A 424 4.32 3.90 9.71
C PRO A 424 4.28 3.12 8.39
N ILE A 425 4.79 3.68 7.31
CA ILE A 425 4.89 2.95 6.04
C ILE A 425 6.37 2.57 5.91
N PRO A 426 6.70 1.31 5.55
CA PRO A 426 8.09 0.92 5.29
C PRO A 426 8.79 1.96 4.43
N ARG A 427 9.97 2.40 4.87
CA ARG A 427 10.66 3.55 4.28
C ARG A 427 10.78 3.45 2.77
N THR A 428 11.09 2.26 2.27
CA THR A 428 11.28 1.99 0.85
C THR A 428 9.99 2.18 0.03
N LEU A 429 8.84 1.86 0.62
CA LEU A 429 7.54 2.12 0.01
C LEU A 429 7.17 3.59 0.09
N ALA A 430 7.41 4.23 1.24
CA ALA A 430 7.15 5.66 1.41
C ALA A 430 7.93 6.48 0.36
N LEU A 431 9.20 6.15 0.13
CA LEU A 431 10.06 6.77 -0.89
C LEU A 431 9.65 6.46 -2.33
N THR A 432 8.89 5.40 -2.55
CA THR A 432 8.39 5.01 -3.87
C THR A 432 7.03 5.64 -4.16
N ILE A 433 6.16 5.68 -3.17
CA ILE A 433 4.78 6.19 -3.26
C ILE A 433 4.76 7.72 -3.18
N TYR A 434 5.57 8.28 -2.29
CA TYR A 434 5.70 9.72 -2.08
C TYR A 434 7.05 10.22 -2.57
N GLY A 435 7.54 9.70 -3.71
CA GLY A 435 8.94 9.86 -4.12
C GLY A 435 9.42 11.29 -4.42
N ASP A 436 8.54 12.29 -4.32
CA ASP A 436 8.86 13.72 -4.26
C ASP A 436 9.21 14.24 -2.85
N LEU A 437 9.01 13.43 -1.79
CA LEU A 437 9.26 13.77 -0.39
C LEU A 437 10.51 13.06 0.15
N ASP A 438 11.31 13.78 0.92
CA ASP A 438 12.31 13.20 1.82
C ASP A 438 11.65 12.60 3.05
N VAL A 439 12.12 11.46 3.53
CA VAL A 439 11.46 10.72 4.63
C VAL A 439 12.29 10.83 5.91
N SER A 440 11.68 11.39 6.96
CA SER A 440 12.15 11.37 8.34
C SER A 440 11.34 10.40 9.17
N VAL A 441 12.01 9.65 10.03
CA VAL A 441 11.39 8.63 10.88
C VAL A 441 11.66 8.93 12.34
N LEU A 442 10.59 9.00 13.14
CA LEU A 442 10.62 8.98 14.60
C LEU A 442 10.49 7.52 15.08
N ASP A 443 11.64 6.89 15.30
CA ASP A 443 11.83 5.49 15.69
C ASP A 443 11.91 5.28 17.21
N GLU A 444 11.85 6.35 18.00
CA GLU A 444 11.86 6.31 19.46
C GLU A 444 10.51 6.77 20.04
N LEU A 445 10.04 6.07 21.08
CA LEU A 445 8.90 6.51 21.88
C LEU A 445 9.37 7.47 22.99
N PRO A 446 8.55 8.47 23.37
CA PRO A 446 8.88 9.36 24.49
C PRO A 446 9.14 8.61 25.80
N PRO A 447 10.08 9.09 26.65
CA PRO A 447 10.38 8.49 27.94
C PRO A 447 9.15 8.47 28.87
N GLY A 448 8.98 7.40 29.64
CA GLY A 448 7.84 7.19 30.55
C GLY A 448 6.71 6.33 29.98
N ARG A 449 6.73 6.05 28.67
CA ARG A 449 5.70 5.22 28.03
C ARG A 449 5.94 3.73 28.26
N ARG A 450 4.97 3.02 28.84
CA ARG A 450 5.01 1.56 29.01
C ARG A 450 4.35 0.86 27.82
N ALA A 451 4.92 -0.27 27.41
CA ALA A 451 4.36 -1.10 26.35
C ALA A 451 2.95 -1.59 26.75
N VAL A 452 2.00 -1.49 25.81
CA VAL A 452 0.62 -1.96 26.01
C VAL A 452 0.61 -3.48 25.93
N VAL A 453 0.00 -4.12 26.93
CA VAL A 453 -0.21 -5.57 26.90
C VAL A 453 -1.41 -5.85 26.02
N THR A 454 -1.16 -6.40 24.83
CA THR A 454 -2.21 -6.70 23.84
C THR A 454 -2.57 -8.18 23.92
N VAL A 455 -3.85 -8.50 24.08
CA VAL A 455 -4.35 -9.87 24.20
C VAL A 455 -5.60 -10.09 23.36
N ALA A 456 -5.63 -11.20 22.62
CA ALA A 456 -6.85 -11.67 21.97
C ALA A 456 -7.65 -12.59 22.89
N ARG A 457 -8.96 -12.40 22.96
CA ARG A 457 -9.88 -13.21 23.77
C ARG A 457 -11.13 -13.53 22.97
N LEU A 458 -11.70 -14.71 23.22
CA LEU A 458 -12.97 -15.12 22.65
C LEU A 458 -14.13 -14.53 23.46
N GLU A 459 -15.26 -14.35 22.78
CA GLU A 459 -16.56 -13.97 23.35
C GLU A 459 -16.91 -14.72 24.66
N SER A 460 -16.55 -16.01 24.74
CA SER A 460 -16.77 -16.84 25.94
C SER A 460 -16.09 -16.33 27.21
N LYS A 461 -15.08 -15.47 27.09
CA LYS A 461 -14.36 -14.84 28.22
C LYS A 461 -14.90 -13.45 28.59
N ARG A 462 -15.99 -12.97 27.96
CA ARG A 462 -16.59 -11.64 28.21
C ARG A 462 -16.83 -11.35 29.70
N ARG A 463 -17.40 -12.30 30.45
CA ARG A 463 -17.62 -12.14 31.90
C ARG A 463 -16.33 -11.87 32.69
N ALA A 464 -15.24 -12.55 32.34
CA ALA A 464 -13.95 -12.34 32.98
C ALA A 464 -13.33 -10.98 32.59
N ILE A 465 -13.53 -10.55 31.34
CA ILE A 465 -13.11 -9.22 30.88
C ILE A 465 -13.83 -8.14 31.67
N TYR A 466 -15.16 -8.21 31.83
CA TYR A 466 -15.92 -7.21 32.60
C TYR A 466 -15.51 -7.15 34.06
N LYS A 467 -15.21 -8.30 34.69
CA LYS A 467 -14.63 -8.31 36.03
C LYS A 467 -13.30 -7.56 36.07
N PHE A 468 -12.42 -7.81 35.12
CA PHE A 468 -11.14 -7.11 34.99
C PHE A 468 -11.34 -5.60 34.76
N LEU A 469 -12.31 -5.19 33.93
CA LEU A 469 -12.64 -3.77 33.72
C LEU A 469 -13.04 -3.11 35.05
N ARG A 470 -13.91 -3.75 35.86
CA ARG A 470 -14.28 -3.21 37.20
C ARG A 470 -13.06 -3.05 38.10
N GLU A 471 -12.15 -4.02 38.12
CA GLU A 471 -10.92 -3.94 38.94
C GLU A 471 -10.03 -2.76 38.51
N GLN A 472 -9.97 -2.45 37.22
CA GLN A 472 -9.21 -1.30 36.72
C GLN A 472 -9.87 0.03 37.10
N VAL A 473 -11.20 0.14 37.00
CA VAL A 473 -11.94 1.34 37.41
C VAL A 473 -11.87 1.55 38.93
N ALA A 474 -11.99 0.47 39.72
CA ALA A 474 -11.82 0.53 41.18
C ALA A 474 -10.41 1.03 41.58
N GLY A 475 -9.40 0.80 40.73
CA GLY A 475 -8.07 1.37 40.85
C GLY A 475 -7.95 2.84 40.40
N GLY A 476 -9.06 3.53 40.14
CA GLY A 476 -9.11 4.94 39.72
C GLY A 476 -8.86 5.17 38.23
N ARG A 477 -8.90 4.12 37.40
CA ARG A 477 -8.54 4.18 35.97
C ARG A 477 -9.76 4.26 35.08
N GLN A 478 -9.55 4.61 33.81
CA GLN A 478 -10.62 4.76 32.84
C GLN A 478 -10.47 3.80 31.66
N ILE A 479 -11.57 3.55 30.97
CA ILE A 479 -11.69 2.46 29.99
C ILE A 479 -12.34 2.95 28.71
N TYR A 480 -11.78 2.54 27.57
CA TYR A 480 -12.39 2.67 26.26
C TYR A 480 -13.04 1.35 25.83
N VAL A 481 -14.25 1.42 25.28
CA VAL A 481 -14.93 0.29 24.63
C VAL A 481 -15.30 0.70 23.21
N VAL A 482 -14.75 0.01 22.21
CA VAL A 482 -14.87 0.39 20.80
C VAL A 482 -15.65 -0.66 20.03
N TYR A 483 -16.68 -0.23 19.32
CA TYR A 483 -17.48 -1.04 18.41
C TYR A 483 -17.19 -0.68 16.94
N PRO A 484 -17.17 -1.66 16.03
CA PRO A 484 -16.98 -1.37 14.61
C PRO A 484 -18.21 -0.67 14.01
N LEU A 485 -17.99 0.13 12.98
CA LEU A 485 -19.01 0.65 12.06
C LEU A 485 -18.71 0.08 10.67
N VAL A 486 -19.71 -0.46 9.98
CA VAL A 486 -19.61 -0.85 8.57
C VAL A 486 -20.21 0.26 7.70
N GLU A 487 -19.48 0.67 6.65
CA GLU A 487 -19.88 1.77 5.75
C GLU A 487 -21.25 1.55 5.09
N GLU A 488 -21.62 0.29 4.83
CA GLU A 488 -22.92 -0.07 4.22
C GLU A 488 -24.10 -0.03 5.21
N SER A 489 -23.87 0.09 6.53
CA SER A 489 -24.89 -0.06 7.57
C SER A 489 -24.70 0.83 8.80
N GLU A 490 -24.17 2.04 8.61
CA GLU A 490 -23.91 3.00 9.71
C GLU A 490 -25.11 3.22 10.65
N ALA A 491 -26.35 3.21 10.13
CA ALA A 491 -27.54 3.42 10.95
C ALA A 491 -27.87 2.24 11.88
N LEU A 492 -27.62 1.01 11.44
CA LEU A 492 -27.85 -0.22 12.23
C LEU A 492 -26.74 -0.39 13.28
N ASP A 493 -25.48 -0.14 12.90
CA ASP A 493 -24.34 -0.28 13.79
C ASP A 493 -24.29 0.81 14.86
N LEU A 494 -24.71 2.03 14.55
CA LEU A 494 -24.84 3.10 15.56
C LEU A 494 -25.95 2.79 16.57
N LYS A 495 -27.03 2.14 16.14
CA LYS A 495 -28.07 1.63 17.02
C LYS A 495 -27.52 0.53 17.94
N ALA A 496 -26.73 -0.40 17.39
CA ALA A 496 -26.08 -1.45 18.17
C ALA A 496 -25.12 -0.87 19.23
N ALA A 497 -24.27 0.11 18.88
CA ALA A 497 -23.38 0.76 19.85
C ALA A 497 -24.16 1.49 20.96
N THR A 498 -25.29 2.12 20.62
CA THR A 498 -26.15 2.81 21.59
C THR A 498 -26.84 1.82 22.53
N ASP A 499 -27.39 0.74 21.98
CA ASP A 499 -28.06 -0.31 22.76
C ASP A 499 -27.07 -1.04 23.66
N MET A 500 -25.84 -1.31 23.18
CA MET A 500 -24.78 -1.88 24.00
C MET A 500 -24.28 -0.91 25.07
N ALA A 501 -24.18 0.40 24.79
CA ALA A 501 -23.84 1.38 25.81
C ALA A 501 -24.88 1.43 26.94
N ARG A 502 -26.17 1.34 26.61
CA ARG A 502 -27.24 1.20 27.61
C ARG A 502 -27.09 -0.10 28.39
N GLN A 503 -26.87 -1.22 27.71
CA GLN A 503 -26.66 -2.49 28.40
C GLN A 503 -25.46 -2.44 29.36
N LEU A 504 -24.36 -1.82 28.95
CA LEU A 504 -23.19 -1.64 29.80
C LEU A 504 -23.49 -0.74 30.99
N ALA A 505 -24.29 0.32 30.82
CA ALA A 505 -24.68 1.21 31.90
C ALA A 505 -25.68 0.55 32.87
N ASP A 506 -26.68 -0.15 32.36
CA ASP A 506 -27.82 -0.62 33.14
C ASP A 506 -27.59 -2.01 33.77
N GLU A 507 -26.93 -2.92 33.04
CA GLU A 507 -26.78 -4.33 33.46
C GLU A 507 -25.37 -4.65 33.97
N VAL A 508 -24.33 -4.13 33.30
CA VAL A 508 -22.95 -4.54 33.54
C VAL A 508 -22.24 -3.61 34.53
N PHE A 509 -22.47 -2.31 34.47
CA PHE A 509 -21.80 -1.32 35.32
C PHE A 509 -22.80 -0.30 35.90
N PRO A 510 -23.84 -0.76 36.63
CA PRO A 510 -24.85 0.15 37.21
C PRO A 510 -24.26 1.13 38.23
N ASP A 511 -23.10 0.81 38.77
CA ASP A 511 -22.33 1.60 39.74
C ASP A 511 -21.33 2.57 39.09
N LEU A 512 -21.12 2.50 37.76
CA LEU A 512 -20.15 3.33 37.05
C LEU A 512 -20.81 4.26 36.02
N THR A 513 -20.22 5.43 35.85
CA THR A 513 -20.64 6.35 34.78
C THR A 513 -20.14 5.90 33.42
N VAL A 514 -21.05 5.47 32.56
CA VAL A 514 -20.80 5.11 31.16
C VAL A 514 -21.16 6.28 30.24
N GLY A 515 -20.24 6.70 29.38
CA GLY A 515 -20.45 7.71 28.34
C GLY A 515 -20.53 7.07 26.96
N LEU A 516 -21.25 7.72 26.04
CA LEU A 516 -21.35 7.30 24.63
C LEU A 516 -20.84 8.42 23.72
N LEU A 517 -19.91 8.09 22.83
CA LEU A 517 -19.38 9.00 21.82
C LEU A 517 -19.56 8.42 20.43
N HIS A 518 -20.24 9.12 19.53
CA HIS A 518 -20.44 8.68 18.14
C HIS A 518 -20.44 9.84 17.15
N GLY A 519 -20.35 9.51 15.85
CA GLY A 519 -20.11 10.49 14.78
C GLY A 519 -21.18 11.57 14.67
N ARG A 520 -22.44 11.21 14.96
CA ARG A 520 -23.61 12.11 14.86
C ARG A 520 -23.75 13.16 15.98
N LEU A 521 -22.93 13.12 17.04
CA LEU A 521 -22.99 14.14 18.09
C LEU A 521 -22.43 15.49 17.61
N GLY A 522 -23.02 16.59 18.07
CA GLY A 522 -22.52 17.94 17.83
C GLY A 522 -21.18 18.19 18.53
N PHE A 523 -20.48 19.27 18.14
CA PHE A 523 -19.18 19.65 18.71
C PHE A 523 -19.25 19.87 20.23
N GLU A 524 -20.22 20.68 20.69
CA GLU A 524 -20.37 21.02 22.11
C GLU A 524 -20.62 19.76 22.97
N ASP A 525 -21.41 18.81 22.46
CA ASP A 525 -21.67 17.54 23.15
C ASP A 525 -20.44 16.64 23.20
N LYS A 526 -19.72 16.50 22.08
CA LYS A 526 -18.48 15.70 22.01
C LYS A 526 -17.42 16.26 22.95
N ASP A 527 -17.21 17.56 22.94
CA ASP A 527 -16.24 18.23 23.80
C ASP A 527 -16.67 18.15 25.27
N ALA A 528 -17.95 18.32 25.58
CA ALA A 528 -18.45 18.12 26.94
C ALA A 528 -18.20 16.69 27.44
N ILE A 529 -18.55 15.66 26.66
CA ILE A 529 -18.31 14.26 27.03
C ILE A 529 -16.80 14.00 27.21
N MET A 530 -15.96 14.52 26.32
CA MET A 530 -14.52 14.29 26.38
C MET A 530 -13.84 15.05 27.51
N ARG A 531 -14.31 16.26 27.87
CA ARG A 531 -13.85 16.97 29.07
C ARG A 531 -14.21 16.20 30.33
N ARG A 532 -15.45 15.70 30.43
CA ARG A 532 -15.92 14.88 31.56
C ARG A 532 -15.13 13.57 31.66
N PHE A 533 -14.85 12.93 30.52
CA PHE A 533 -13.98 11.77 30.48
C PHE A 533 -12.56 12.15 30.92
N LYS A 534 -11.94 13.21 30.38
CA LYS A 534 -10.60 13.63 30.82
C LYS A 534 -10.52 13.99 32.32
N ALA A 535 -11.61 14.53 32.88
CA ALA A 535 -11.73 14.87 34.31
C ALA A 535 -11.96 13.66 35.23
N GLY A 536 -12.19 12.46 34.67
CA GLY A 536 -12.47 11.25 35.45
C GLY A 536 -13.93 11.06 35.85
N GLU A 537 -14.84 11.94 35.41
CA GLU A 537 -16.28 11.82 35.72
C GLU A 537 -16.95 10.66 34.96
N ILE A 538 -16.45 10.34 33.77
CA ILE A 538 -16.89 9.19 32.99
C ILE A 538 -15.83 8.09 33.16
N HIS A 539 -16.25 6.92 33.64
CA HIS A 539 -15.33 5.82 33.92
C HIS A 539 -15.11 4.95 32.68
N VAL A 540 -16.19 4.72 31.91
CA VAL A 540 -16.19 3.89 30.70
C VAL A 540 -16.71 4.72 29.54
N LEU A 541 -15.91 4.90 28.50
CA LEU A 541 -16.35 5.57 27.27
C LEU A 541 -16.57 4.54 26.17
N VAL A 542 -17.84 4.37 25.80
CA VAL A 542 -18.26 3.59 24.64
C VAL A 542 -18.20 4.46 23.41
N SER A 543 -17.57 3.97 22.34
CA SER A 543 -17.57 4.67 21.07
C SER A 543 -17.50 3.75 19.87
N THR A 544 -17.76 4.32 18.72
CA THR A 544 -17.46 3.71 17.44
C THR A 544 -16.03 4.07 16.98
N THR A 545 -15.72 3.89 15.70
CA THR A 545 -14.44 4.30 15.08
C THR A 545 -14.09 5.79 15.24
N VAL A 546 -14.96 6.61 15.81
CA VAL A 546 -14.70 8.04 16.05
C VAL A 546 -13.57 8.29 17.07
N ILE A 547 -13.28 7.34 17.98
CA ILE A 547 -12.09 7.41 18.86
C ILE A 547 -10.76 7.32 18.06
N GLU A 548 -10.80 6.95 16.77
CA GLU A 548 -9.63 7.10 15.89
C GLU A 548 -9.08 8.54 15.91
N VAL A 549 -9.87 9.56 16.29
CA VAL A 549 -9.41 10.95 16.39
C VAL A 549 -8.97 11.31 17.82
N GLY A 550 -7.71 11.00 18.09
CA GLY A 550 -6.75 11.96 18.59
C GLY A 550 -6.71 12.33 20.09
N ILE A 551 -7.74 12.11 20.90
CA ILE A 551 -7.76 12.64 22.28
C ILE A 551 -6.88 11.81 23.24
N ASP A 552 -6.01 12.51 23.97
CA ASP A 552 -5.08 11.93 24.95
C ASP A 552 -5.68 11.97 26.36
N VAL A 553 -5.93 10.79 26.93
CA VAL A 553 -6.39 10.63 28.33
C VAL A 553 -5.39 9.75 29.06
N PRO A 554 -4.41 10.34 29.77
CA PRO A 554 -3.34 9.57 30.44
C PRO A 554 -3.84 8.52 31.43
N ASN A 555 -5.01 8.76 32.04
CA ASN A 555 -5.63 7.86 33.02
C ASN A 555 -6.43 6.71 32.36
N ALA A 556 -6.63 6.74 31.04
CA ALA A 556 -7.24 5.65 30.29
C ALA A 556 -6.23 4.50 30.11
N SER A 557 -6.47 3.40 30.82
CA SER A 557 -5.52 2.28 30.92
C SER A 557 -5.95 1.03 30.17
N VAL A 558 -7.24 0.89 29.82
CA VAL A 558 -7.75 -0.27 29.10
C VAL A 558 -8.49 0.14 27.84
N MET A 559 -8.16 -0.54 26.74
CA MET A 559 -8.87 -0.50 25.47
C MET A 559 -9.51 -1.87 25.23
N LEU A 560 -10.84 -1.93 25.19
CA LEU A 560 -11.60 -3.10 24.77
C LEU A 560 -12.13 -2.86 23.35
N ILE A 561 -11.72 -3.69 22.39
CA ILE A 561 -12.20 -3.64 21.02
C ILE A 561 -13.12 -4.83 20.80
N GLU A 562 -14.40 -4.54 20.57
CA GLU A 562 -15.45 -5.50 20.27
C GLU A 562 -15.40 -5.89 18.80
N HIS A 563 -15.66 -7.16 18.47
CA HIS A 563 -15.60 -7.66 17.08
C HIS A 563 -14.30 -7.26 16.36
N ALA A 564 -13.15 -7.46 17.04
CA ALA A 564 -11.85 -7.03 16.56
C ALA A 564 -11.50 -7.59 15.16
N GLU A 565 -12.07 -8.73 14.77
CA GLU A 565 -11.90 -9.32 13.45
C GLU A 565 -12.39 -8.45 12.28
N ARG A 566 -13.31 -7.51 12.56
CA ARG A 566 -13.89 -6.60 11.57
C ARG A 566 -13.03 -5.38 11.28
N PHE A 567 -12.02 -5.12 12.10
CA PHE A 567 -11.12 -3.98 11.91
C PHE A 567 -9.93 -4.35 11.04
N GLY A 568 -9.46 -3.38 10.26
CA GLY A 568 -8.15 -3.46 9.62
C GLY A 568 -7.03 -3.40 10.66
N LEU A 569 -5.88 -4.02 10.37
CA LEU A 569 -4.76 -4.10 11.31
C LEU A 569 -4.20 -2.70 11.66
N SER A 570 -4.14 -1.80 10.69
CA SER A 570 -3.80 -0.38 10.90
C SER A 570 -4.77 0.35 11.85
N GLN A 571 -6.08 0.10 11.75
CA GLN A 571 -7.08 0.68 12.66
C GLN A 571 -6.91 0.14 14.09
N LEU A 572 -6.72 -1.18 14.24
CA LEU A 572 -6.45 -1.81 15.53
C LEU A 572 -5.23 -1.18 16.22
N HIS A 573 -4.16 -0.95 15.45
CA HIS A 573 -2.95 -0.28 15.95
C HIS A 573 -3.20 1.16 16.41
N GLN A 574 -3.96 1.93 15.63
CA GLN A 574 -4.35 3.29 16.01
C GLN A 574 -5.18 3.32 17.30
N LEU A 575 -6.15 2.40 17.43
CA LEU A 575 -6.97 2.25 18.64
C LEU A 575 -6.11 1.85 19.84
N ARG A 576 -5.18 0.89 19.70
CA ARG A 576 -4.22 0.53 20.76
C ARG A 576 -3.40 1.74 21.20
N GLY A 577 -2.96 2.59 20.27
CA GLY A 577 -2.19 3.80 20.55
C GLY A 577 -2.92 4.89 21.35
N ARG A 578 -4.23 4.71 21.62
CA ARG A 578 -5.05 5.59 22.48
C ARG A 578 -4.86 5.30 23.97
N VAL A 579 -4.33 4.14 24.33
CA VAL A 579 -3.97 3.78 25.72
C VAL A 579 -2.45 3.69 25.88
N GLY A 580 -1.97 3.59 27.13
CA GLY A 580 -0.53 3.55 27.41
C GLY A 580 0.14 4.90 27.31
N ARG A 581 -0.54 5.96 27.75
CA ARG A 581 -0.03 7.34 27.75
C ARG A 581 0.27 7.89 29.14
N GLY A 582 -0.20 7.23 30.20
CA GLY A 582 0.17 7.51 31.58
C GLY A 582 1.19 6.54 32.15
N GLU A 583 1.44 6.63 33.45
CA GLU A 583 2.40 5.79 34.18
C GLU A 583 1.89 4.35 34.42
N TRP A 584 0.58 4.14 34.23
CA TRP A 584 -0.08 2.88 34.49
C TRP A 584 0.21 1.85 33.41
N LYS A 585 0.26 0.58 33.82
CA LYS A 585 0.31 -0.54 32.89
C LYS A 585 -1.01 -0.58 32.11
N SER A 586 -0.93 -0.47 30.79
CA SER A 586 -2.11 -0.45 29.91
C SER A 586 -2.34 -1.76 29.17
N TYR A 587 -3.61 -2.01 28.84
CA TYR A 587 -4.07 -3.26 28.24
C TYR A 587 -4.92 -2.96 27.00
N CYS A 588 -4.69 -3.72 25.93
CA CYS A 588 -5.54 -3.73 24.75
C CYS A 588 -6.13 -5.13 24.59
N ILE A 589 -7.44 -5.25 24.71
CA ILE A 589 -8.17 -6.51 24.67
C ILE A 589 -8.94 -6.56 23.35
N LEU A 590 -8.56 -7.49 22.49
CA LEU A 590 -9.22 -7.76 21.22
C LEU A 590 -10.25 -8.88 21.43
N LEU A 591 -11.54 -8.54 21.45
CA LEU A 591 -12.62 -9.51 21.63
C LEU A 591 -13.13 -9.97 20.27
N THR A 592 -13.10 -11.27 20.02
CA THR A 592 -13.45 -11.85 18.72
C THR A 592 -14.63 -12.82 18.78
N ALA A 593 -15.42 -12.83 17.70
CA ALA A 593 -16.58 -13.69 17.53
C ALA A 593 -16.19 -15.11 17.07
N GLY A 594 -15.57 -15.90 17.95
CA GLY A 594 -15.39 -17.35 17.74
C GLY A 594 -14.41 -17.71 16.62
N ARG A 595 -14.86 -18.46 15.61
CA ARG A 595 -14.01 -19.06 14.57
C ARG A 595 -13.66 -18.01 13.50
N LEU A 596 -12.38 -17.64 13.42
CA LEU A 596 -11.86 -16.67 12.46
C LEU A 596 -11.41 -17.36 11.16
N GLY A 597 -11.51 -16.65 10.03
CA GLY A 597 -10.82 -17.03 8.80
C GLY A 597 -9.31 -16.80 8.90
N GLU A 598 -8.52 -17.42 8.02
CA GLU A 598 -7.05 -17.35 8.05
C GLU A 598 -6.52 -15.91 8.04
N GLU A 599 -7.12 -15.03 7.23
CA GLU A 599 -6.71 -13.62 7.11
C GLU A 599 -7.00 -12.81 8.39
N ALA A 600 -8.21 -12.99 8.96
CA ALA A 600 -8.59 -12.34 10.21
C ALA A 600 -7.74 -12.85 11.39
N GLN A 601 -7.43 -14.14 11.42
CA GLN A 601 -6.53 -14.72 12.41
C GLN A 601 -5.11 -14.13 12.27
N GLY A 602 -4.59 -14.05 11.04
CA GLY A 602 -3.29 -13.42 10.75
C GLY A 602 -3.20 -11.98 11.25
N ARG A 603 -4.25 -11.16 11.05
CA ARG A 603 -4.30 -9.79 11.59
C ARG A 603 -4.25 -9.75 13.12
N ILE A 604 -5.05 -10.56 13.79
CA ILE A 604 -5.11 -10.60 15.26
C ILE A 604 -3.77 -11.09 15.83
N ASP A 605 -3.16 -12.11 15.23
CA ASP A 605 -1.86 -12.63 15.66
C ASP A 605 -0.76 -11.57 15.48
N ALA A 606 -0.70 -10.90 14.33
CA ALA A 606 0.23 -9.80 14.10
C ALA A 606 0.08 -8.66 15.13
N MET A 607 -1.16 -8.30 15.46
CA MET A 607 -1.47 -7.26 16.45
C MET A 607 -1.03 -7.61 17.88
N THR A 608 -1.06 -8.91 18.23
CA THR A 608 -0.64 -9.38 19.56
C THR A 608 0.85 -9.66 19.67
N ALA A 609 1.53 -9.94 18.55
CA ALA A 609 2.95 -10.30 18.52
C ALA A 609 3.91 -9.13 18.77
N THR A 610 3.53 -7.90 18.41
CA THR A 610 4.43 -6.74 18.49
C THR A 610 3.70 -5.46 18.87
N ASN A 611 4.39 -4.57 19.59
CA ASN A 611 3.94 -3.21 19.85
C ASN A 611 4.51 -2.18 18.84
N ASP A 612 5.42 -2.62 17.98
CA ASP A 612 6.08 -1.77 16.99
C ASP A 612 5.16 -1.53 15.79
N GLY A 613 4.73 -0.28 15.60
CA GLY A 613 3.88 0.11 14.49
C GLY A 613 4.48 -0.14 13.10
N PHE A 614 5.82 -0.15 12.94
CA PHE A 614 6.46 -0.45 11.65
C PHE A 614 6.27 -1.92 11.28
N LYS A 615 6.52 -2.84 12.22
CA LYS A 615 6.30 -4.27 12.01
C LYS A 615 4.83 -4.60 11.75
N ILE A 616 3.91 -3.86 12.38
CA ILE A 616 2.47 -4.03 12.15
C ILE A 616 2.10 -3.58 10.74
N ALA A 617 2.67 -2.48 10.26
CA ALA A 617 2.40 -2.02 8.90
C ALA A 617 3.00 -2.93 7.84
N GLU A 618 4.18 -3.52 8.08
CA GLU A 618 4.75 -4.59 7.24
C GLU A 618 3.79 -5.78 7.17
N ALA A 619 3.31 -6.27 8.33
CA ALA A 619 2.36 -7.37 8.40
C ALA A 619 1.00 -7.05 7.74
N ASP A 620 0.44 -5.84 7.93
CA ASP A 620 -0.82 -5.41 7.28
C ASP A 620 -0.69 -5.46 5.77
N LEU A 621 0.48 -5.09 5.27
CA LEU A 621 0.75 -5.00 3.85
C LEU A 621 1.07 -6.36 3.21
N GLU A 622 1.72 -7.26 3.95
CA GLU A 622 1.87 -8.66 3.55
C GLU A 622 0.51 -9.38 3.49
N LEU A 623 -0.37 -9.13 4.48
CA LEU A 623 -1.68 -9.77 4.59
C LEU A 623 -2.67 -9.30 3.51
N ARG A 624 -2.72 -7.99 3.22
CA ARG A 624 -3.58 -7.41 2.16
C ARG A 624 -3.08 -7.71 0.76
N GLY A 625 -1.78 -7.98 0.62
CA GLY A 625 -1.09 -8.00 -0.66
C GLY A 625 -0.99 -6.61 -1.30
N PRO A 626 -0.13 -6.45 -2.32
CA PRO A 626 0.16 -5.13 -2.88
C PRO A 626 -1.08 -4.44 -3.46
N GLY A 627 -2.03 -5.17 -4.06
CA GLY A 627 -3.13 -4.61 -4.86
C GLY A 627 -4.13 -3.69 -4.14
N GLU A 628 -4.42 -3.90 -2.85
CA GLU A 628 -5.43 -3.11 -2.12
C GLU A 628 -4.88 -1.81 -1.51
N PHE A 629 -3.61 -1.77 -1.08
CA PHE A 629 -3.00 -0.51 -0.62
C PHE A 629 -2.98 0.55 -1.73
N PHE A 630 -2.91 0.10 -2.99
CA PHE A 630 -2.95 0.93 -4.19
C PHE A 630 -4.37 1.31 -4.65
N GLY A 631 -5.41 1.05 -3.84
CA GLY A 631 -6.83 1.37 -4.04
C GLY A 631 -7.17 2.09 -5.35
N THR A 632 -7.84 1.37 -6.26
CA THR A 632 -8.49 1.86 -7.49
C THR A 632 -7.94 3.19 -8.04
N ARG A 633 -6.89 3.09 -8.86
CA ARG A 633 -6.39 4.16 -9.74
C ARG A 633 -5.91 5.43 -9.00
N GLN A 634 -4.89 5.32 -8.14
CA GLN A 634 -4.05 6.51 -7.91
C GLN A 634 -3.40 6.92 -9.24
N SER A 635 -3.84 8.07 -9.74
CA SER A 635 -3.78 8.55 -11.13
C SER A 635 -2.39 8.94 -11.67
N GLY A 636 -1.29 8.37 -11.16
CA GLY A 636 0.06 8.83 -11.50
C GLY A 636 1.16 7.78 -11.63
N LEU A 637 1.07 6.62 -10.94
CA LEU A 637 2.16 5.63 -10.98
C LEU A 637 2.04 4.69 -12.20
N PRO A 638 3.15 4.33 -12.87
CA PRO A 638 3.16 3.30 -13.91
C PRO A 638 2.78 1.93 -13.34
N GLU A 639 2.10 1.09 -14.12
CA GLU A 639 1.86 -0.31 -13.73
C GLU A 639 3.19 -1.08 -13.75
N PHE A 640 3.47 -1.85 -12.70
CA PHE A 640 4.64 -2.74 -12.63
C PHE A 640 4.30 -4.11 -13.22
N ARG A 641 5.23 -4.67 -13.99
CA ARG A 641 5.08 -5.98 -14.63
C ARG A 641 5.72 -7.07 -13.78
N VAL A 642 6.87 -6.78 -13.17
CA VAL A 642 7.66 -7.71 -12.34
C VAL A 642 7.94 -7.15 -10.95
N VAL A 643 8.14 -5.84 -10.83
CA VAL A 643 8.44 -5.24 -9.52
C VAL A 643 7.24 -5.32 -8.60
N ASP A 644 7.41 -6.13 -7.58
CA ASP A 644 6.67 -6.01 -6.32
C ASP A 644 7.43 -5.06 -5.40
N LEU A 645 6.80 -3.94 -5.02
CA LEU A 645 7.44 -2.89 -4.22
C LEU A 645 7.87 -3.35 -2.81
N LEU A 646 7.26 -4.42 -2.30
CA LEU A 646 7.53 -4.99 -0.98
C LEU A 646 8.69 -5.97 -1.05
N ARG A 647 8.54 -6.96 -1.93
CA ARG A 647 9.51 -8.04 -2.06
C ARG A 647 10.84 -7.55 -2.61
N HIS A 648 10.84 -6.44 -3.35
CA HIS A 648 12.01 -5.87 -4.00
C HIS A 648 12.49 -4.57 -3.35
N ALA A 649 12.27 -4.38 -2.04
CA ALA A 649 12.71 -3.18 -1.32
C ALA A 649 14.21 -2.90 -1.51
N SER A 650 15.08 -3.90 -1.30
CA SER A 650 16.54 -3.74 -1.49
C SER A 650 16.91 -3.34 -2.92
N LEU A 651 16.27 -3.96 -3.92
CA LEU A 651 16.46 -3.64 -5.34
C LEU A 651 16.03 -2.20 -5.66
N LEU A 652 14.93 -1.72 -5.06
CA LEU A 652 14.49 -0.33 -5.22
C LEU A 652 15.44 0.68 -4.59
N GLU A 653 16.06 0.35 -3.45
CA GLU A 653 17.10 1.18 -2.85
C GLU A 653 18.33 1.28 -3.75
N ASP A 654 18.72 0.16 -4.36
CA ASP A 654 19.82 0.12 -5.31
C ASP A 654 19.53 0.92 -6.58
N ALA A 655 18.33 0.75 -7.13
CA ALA A 655 17.82 1.55 -8.24
C ALA A 655 17.78 3.04 -7.90
N ARG A 656 17.41 3.41 -6.67
CA ARG A 656 17.41 4.80 -6.18
C ARG A 656 18.83 5.38 -6.17
N ARG A 657 19.81 4.64 -5.65
CA ARG A 657 21.22 5.12 -5.61
C ARG A 657 21.74 5.41 -7.01
N GLU A 658 21.46 4.53 -7.97
CA GLU A 658 21.86 4.72 -9.37
C GLU A 658 21.11 5.89 -10.01
N ALA A 659 19.80 6.00 -9.82
CA ALA A 659 19.00 7.11 -10.32
C ALA A 659 19.48 8.47 -9.78
N SER A 660 19.75 8.56 -8.48
CA SER A 660 20.31 9.77 -7.86
C SER A 660 21.69 10.12 -8.42
N ALA A 661 22.57 9.13 -8.63
CA ALA A 661 23.89 9.36 -9.21
C ALA A 661 23.82 9.83 -10.67
N ILE A 662 22.89 9.29 -11.46
CA ILE A 662 22.63 9.71 -12.84
C ILE A 662 22.12 11.16 -12.85
N VAL A 663 21.06 11.47 -12.08
CA VAL A 663 20.45 12.80 -12.07
C VAL A 663 21.39 13.86 -11.51
N ALA A 664 22.26 13.53 -10.55
CA ALA A 664 23.26 14.48 -10.04
C ALA A 664 24.27 14.93 -11.11
N ARG A 665 24.57 14.08 -12.10
CA ARG A 665 25.53 14.36 -13.17
C ARG A 665 24.86 14.87 -14.44
N ASP A 666 23.74 14.26 -14.82
CA ASP A 666 22.99 14.57 -16.03
C ASP A 666 21.48 14.67 -15.72
N PRO A 667 21.04 15.78 -15.11
CA PRO A 667 19.66 16.01 -14.67
C PRO A 667 18.61 15.96 -15.80
N GLU A 668 19.03 16.24 -17.03
CA GLU A 668 18.15 16.27 -18.22
C GLU A 668 18.26 15.02 -19.10
N LEU A 669 19.11 14.05 -18.71
CA LEU A 669 19.41 12.85 -19.49
C LEU A 669 19.83 13.21 -20.93
N SER A 670 20.73 14.18 -21.04
CA SER A 670 21.26 14.74 -22.29
C SER A 670 22.47 13.98 -22.84
N ASP A 671 23.20 13.27 -21.97
CA ASP A 671 24.34 12.45 -22.33
C ASP A 671 23.91 11.34 -23.33
N PRO A 672 24.65 11.13 -24.43
CA PRO A 672 24.42 10.01 -25.35
C PRO A 672 24.22 8.66 -24.67
N ALA A 673 24.94 8.37 -23.58
CA ALA A 673 24.82 7.12 -22.82
C ALA A 673 23.46 6.97 -22.10
N HIS A 674 22.75 8.07 -21.84
CA HIS A 674 21.45 8.08 -21.16
C HIS A 674 20.26 8.20 -22.12
N ARG A 675 20.48 8.34 -23.44
CA ARG A 675 19.38 8.44 -24.41
C ARG A 675 18.41 7.25 -24.38
N PRO A 676 18.86 5.99 -24.28
CA PRO A 676 17.95 4.85 -24.17
C PRO A 676 17.10 4.90 -22.90
N LEU A 677 17.71 5.24 -21.75
CA LEU A 677 17.00 5.46 -20.48
C LEU A 677 15.94 6.56 -20.61
N ARG A 678 16.28 7.69 -21.24
CA ARG A 678 15.35 8.80 -21.45
C ARG A 678 14.16 8.38 -22.30
N GLN A 679 14.39 7.65 -23.39
CA GLN A 679 13.30 7.15 -24.25
C GLN A 679 12.39 6.19 -23.49
N ALA A 680 12.97 5.22 -22.76
CA ALA A 680 12.21 4.28 -21.93
C ALA A 680 11.40 5.00 -20.84
N LEU A 681 11.99 6.00 -20.17
CA LEU A 681 11.33 6.83 -19.17
C LEU A 681 10.14 7.59 -19.78
N LEU A 682 10.35 8.27 -20.91
CA LEU A 682 9.29 9.03 -21.57
C LEU A 682 8.14 8.11 -21.99
N THR A 683 8.42 6.96 -22.59
CA THR A 683 7.40 5.99 -22.99
C THR A 683 6.61 5.47 -21.78
N ARG A 684 7.29 5.11 -20.68
CA ARG A 684 6.64 4.59 -19.46
C ARG A 684 5.80 5.65 -18.73
N TRP A 685 6.14 6.92 -18.86
CA TRP A 685 5.46 8.04 -18.19
C TRP A 685 4.58 8.89 -19.14
N ARG A 686 4.36 8.48 -20.40
CA ARG A 686 3.51 9.19 -21.38
C ARG A 686 2.13 9.50 -20.76
N GLY A 687 1.76 10.79 -20.75
CA GLY A 687 0.51 11.30 -20.18
C GLY A 687 0.50 11.47 -18.64
N LYS A 688 1.41 10.82 -17.91
CA LYS A 688 1.51 10.88 -16.43
C LYS A 688 2.53 11.90 -15.93
N LEU A 689 3.54 12.23 -16.73
CA LEU A 689 4.49 13.32 -16.44
C LEU A 689 3.80 14.69 -16.34
N ALA A 690 2.74 14.93 -17.14
CA ALA A 690 1.97 16.18 -17.11
C ALA A 690 1.27 16.42 -15.76
N LEU A 691 0.77 15.34 -15.14
CA LEU A 691 0.17 15.35 -13.79
C LEU A 691 1.22 15.56 -12.69
N ALA A 692 2.45 15.05 -12.90
CA ALA A 692 3.56 15.24 -11.97
C ALA A 692 4.20 16.63 -12.08
N THR A 693 4.16 17.28 -13.26
CA THR A 693 4.55 18.69 -13.45
C THR A 693 3.49 19.69 -12.99
N ALA A 694 2.24 19.26 -12.83
CA ALA A 694 1.16 20.05 -12.25
C ALA A 694 1.07 19.92 -10.71
N GLY A 695 1.96 19.14 -10.10
CA GLY A 695 2.00 18.84 -8.66
C GLY A 695 2.90 19.76 -7.85
#